data_AF-A0A1I3SY28-F1
#
_entry.id   AF-A0A1I3SY28-F1
#
_cell.length_a   1.000
_cell.length_b   1.000
_cell.length_c   1.000
_cell.angle_alpha   90.00
_cell.angle_beta   90.00
_cell.angle_gamma   90.00
#
_symmetry.space_group_name_H-M   'P 1'
#
loop_
_entity.id
_entity.type
_entity.pdbx_description
1 polymer ?
#
loop_
_entity_poly.entity_id
_entity_poly.type
_entity_poly.pdbx_seq_one_letter_code
_entity_poly.pdbx_strand_id
1 'polypeptide(L)'
;MDVDIWAWVGDTQRQLHEDGHTGLAMAIGDVPAQALEGRYSQLDVLAPAIAQQAENLELPWLEFYARYWHLIGRVGDRAQGAVAMADAETLVEFAGREDVRECPAAPGAVAALAIARANTDGPGYAAERLAALDAVEVEPDSLAFSAIAEQYVAALVDAGRVEEAIIHAESAVARLGDAGRAASWELGAASVRALLAAGRAQDALTALDAATGFKPDDPVAKAHREGVLRALVLATLDRVPESVDALPDLDVVGEHPRDWVEWAHAIRKLAGSAQITNSWQLGRVLKQWIDYFAMMGGYRPRVELALIAGDLAVARQGGWQARLLADIAESAAGELKSPGDVAERIAALRAAADGITPQEAPGPQDELVGYFDAADGFNADPERWVGWLTPLSGQDLEATRRHTTTLGFLGYPARGADIYWTMLVESGDIETADPQDVSYLTGLLIEARQDERLEQMAERLPAAQRHLALGRLHRARERWEQAAAEGEAAVAAGAGIEASRLWSAAVQQTDDNAKGAGILRDLLDSEEIEPEDVWRMITMATAAEDWDTVRAGAAKIGMPLQSTEGPVEEEMGLVRIILPAPDGSQRAVISLRTGPATARLAIPQPPGMDYNAGDLVVFDPQLLEPIPEKAEDQEGFIPPFAAVSMLRPGGYTSWFFDGAAPSEADWTEFNEVMAERGWPMWVYSDENYTVTHPTSGERLPGVFGWVAVPPDVTPVEVDALLDDATERWVHPLAWLDLAKTVDVEVERHERITKEYGL
;
A
#
# COMPACT_ATOMS: atom_id res chain seq x y z
N MET A 1 28.19 18.22 -24.37
CA MET A 1 28.45 16.79 -24.09
C MET A 1 27.24 16.35 -23.32
N ASP A 2 26.40 15.51 -23.93
CA ASP A 2 25.18 14.97 -23.32
C ASP A 2 25.54 14.30 -21.99
N VAL A 3 24.93 14.74 -20.90
CA VAL A 3 24.86 13.94 -19.69
C VAL A 3 23.41 13.49 -19.56
N ASP A 4 23.08 12.39 -20.23
CA ASP A 4 21.88 11.63 -19.94
C ASP A 4 22.03 11.09 -18.50
N ILE A 5 21.06 11.35 -17.61
CA ILE A 5 21.09 10.82 -16.23
C ILE A 5 21.21 9.31 -16.24
N TRP A 6 20.67 8.63 -17.26
CA TRP A 6 20.80 7.18 -17.40
C TRP A 6 22.19 6.76 -17.87
N ALA A 7 22.87 7.58 -18.67
CA ALA A 7 24.27 7.36 -19.00
C ALA A 7 25.16 7.61 -17.77
N TRP A 8 24.90 8.67 -17.00
CA TRP A 8 25.64 8.96 -15.76
C TRP A 8 25.38 7.91 -14.68
N VAL A 9 24.13 7.46 -14.49
CA VAL A 9 23.77 6.35 -13.61
C VAL A 9 24.46 5.08 -14.10
N GLY A 10 24.41 4.77 -15.39
CA GLY A 10 25.06 3.60 -15.96
C GLY A 10 26.59 3.60 -15.81
N ASP A 11 27.24 4.76 -15.96
CA ASP A 11 28.68 4.94 -15.74
C ASP A 11 29.04 4.74 -14.27
N THR A 12 28.22 5.31 -13.39
CA THR A 12 28.32 5.20 -11.94
C THR A 12 28.09 3.76 -11.46
N GLN A 13 27.11 3.05 -12.03
CA GLN A 13 26.85 1.64 -11.74
C GLN A 13 28.06 0.78 -12.09
N ARG A 14 28.71 1.04 -13.23
CA ARG A 14 29.94 0.34 -13.61
C ARG A 14 31.06 0.61 -12.62
N GLN A 15 31.26 1.86 -12.22
CA GLN A 15 32.29 2.23 -11.25
C GLN A 15 32.06 1.57 -9.88
N LEU A 16 30.83 1.63 -9.35
CA LEU A 16 30.47 0.96 -8.10
C LEU A 16 30.62 -0.56 -8.17
N HIS A 17 30.33 -1.16 -9.32
CA HIS A 17 30.54 -2.59 -9.55
C HIS A 17 32.04 -2.94 -9.57
N GLU A 18 32.86 -2.15 -10.26
CA GLU A 18 34.33 -2.31 -10.31
C GLU A 18 34.98 -2.14 -8.93
N ASP A 19 34.44 -1.29 -8.07
CA ASP A 19 34.89 -1.06 -6.69
C ASP A 19 34.36 -2.12 -5.69
N GLY A 20 33.61 -3.12 -6.15
CA GLY A 20 33.12 -4.25 -5.33
C GLY A 20 31.80 -3.98 -4.59
N HIS A 21 31.08 -2.91 -4.95
CA HIS A 21 29.80 -2.51 -4.37
C HIS A 21 28.61 -2.89 -5.28
N THR A 22 28.56 -4.15 -5.74
CA THR A 22 27.56 -4.64 -6.71
C THR A 22 26.10 -4.44 -6.28
N GLY A 23 25.78 -4.64 -5.00
CA GLY A 23 24.43 -4.42 -4.49
C GLY A 23 23.99 -2.95 -4.57
N LEU A 24 24.91 -2.02 -4.33
CA LEU A 24 24.67 -0.58 -4.43
C LEU A 24 24.52 -0.12 -5.89
N ALA A 25 25.29 -0.73 -6.80
CA ALA A 25 25.17 -0.52 -8.24
C ALA A 25 23.81 -1.02 -8.78
N MET A 26 23.26 -2.11 -8.28
CA MET A 26 21.91 -2.52 -8.67
C MET A 26 20.85 -1.57 -8.10
N ALA A 27 20.98 -1.21 -6.83
CA ALA A 27 20.04 -0.37 -6.11
C ALA A 27 19.90 1.05 -6.70
N ILE A 28 21.00 1.69 -7.13
CA ILE A 28 20.96 3.07 -7.64
C ILE A 28 20.13 3.23 -8.93
N GLY A 29 20.12 2.21 -9.80
CA GLY A 29 19.34 2.26 -11.05
C GLY A 29 17.84 2.09 -10.83
N ASP A 30 17.47 1.45 -9.71
CA ASP A 30 16.09 1.10 -9.39
C ASP A 30 15.36 2.23 -8.65
N VAL A 31 16.05 3.02 -7.83
CA VAL A 31 15.45 4.09 -7.01
C VAL A 31 14.51 5.05 -7.77
N PRO A 32 14.87 5.61 -8.95
CA PRO A 32 13.96 6.48 -9.69
C PRO A 32 12.73 5.72 -10.20
N ALA A 33 12.90 4.48 -10.64
CA ALA A 33 11.81 3.63 -11.11
C ALA A 33 10.84 3.34 -9.95
N GLN A 34 11.35 3.01 -8.77
CA GLN A 34 10.52 2.82 -7.57
C GLN A 34 9.70 4.08 -7.22
N ALA A 35 10.29 5.27 -7.36
CA ALA A 35 9.62 6.54 -7.09
C ALA A 35 8.54 6.89 -8.12
N LEU A 36 8.77 6.60 -9.41
CA LEU A 36 7.84 6.90 -10.50
C LEU A 36 6.76 5.83 -10.70
N GLU A 37 7.06 4.57 -10.40
CA GLU A 37 6.13 3.44 -10.54
C GLU A 37 5.23 3.24 -9.30
N GLY A 38 5.29 4.15 -8.33
CA GLY A 38 4.42 4.12 -7.15
C GLY A 38 4.79 3.04 -6.12
N ARG A 39 5.97 2.44 -6.22
CA ARG A 39 6.47 1.40 -5.29
C ARG A 39 7.05 2.03 -4.03
N TYR A 40 6.20 2.77 -3.31
CA TYR A 40 6.61 3.61 -2.18
C TYR A 40 7.08 2.83 -0.96
N SER A 41 6.50 1.66 -0.69
CA SER A 41 6.95 0.82 0.44
C SER A 41 8.37 0.32 0.21
N GLN A 42 8.70 -0.09 -1.02
CA GLN A 42 10.07 -0.43 -1.39
C GLN A 42 10.99 0.79 -1.31
N LEU A 43 10.55 1.94 -1.82
CA LEU A 43 11.33 3.19 -1.79
C LEU A 43 11.65 3.66 -0.36
N ASP A 44 10.67 3.58 0.56
CA ASP A 44 10.80 3.99 1.97
C ASP A 44 11.79 3.11 2.75
N VAL A 45 12.12 1.92 2.24
CA VAL A 45 13.17 1.03 2.77
C VAL A 45 14.50 1.22 2.04
N LEU A 46 14.46 1.24 0.71
CA LEU A 46 15.65 1.21 -0.15
C LEU A 46 16.44 2.52 -0.08
N ALA A 47 15.77 3.67 -0.18
CA ALA A 47 16.47 4.96 -0.29
C ALA A 47 17.23 5.34 0.99
N PRO A 48 16.69 5.18 2.22
CA PRO A 48 17.46 5.40 3.44
C PRO A 48 18.67 4.46 3.57
N ALA A 49 18.53 3.20 3.15
CA ALA A 49 19.63 2.24 3.18
C ALA A 49 20.78 2.65 2.23
N ILE A 50 20.45 3.09 1.01
CA ILE A 50 21.43 3.62 0.06
C ILE A 50 22.10 4.87 0.61
N ALA A 51 21.34 5.81 1.18
CA ALA A 51 21.88 7.03 1.76
C ALA A 51 22.88 6.73 2.90
N GLN A 52 22.53 5.80 3.80
CA GLN A 52 23.42 5.39 4.89
C GLN A 52 24.69 4.71 4.38
N GLN A 53 24.57 3.87 3.36
CA GLN A 53 25.72 3.21 2.75
C GLN A 53 26.63 4.21 2.02
N ALA A 54 26.04 5.18 1.32
CA ALA A 54 26.77 6.25 0.65
C ALA A 54 27.55 7.14 1.63
N GLU A 55 26.95 7.45 2.78
CA GLU A 55 27.63 8.17 3.87
C GLU A 55 28.86 7.40 4.36
N ASN A 56 28.73 6.08 4.58
CA ASN A 56 29.83 5.22 5.02
C ASN A 56 30.99 5.12 4.00
N LEU A 57 30.67 5.26 2.72
CA LEU A 57 31.63 5.25 1.62
C LEU A 57 32.17 6.63 1.27
N GLU A 58 31.76 7.67 2.00
CA GLU A 58 32.10 9.08 1.73
C GLU A 58 31.74 9.49 0.28
N LEU A 59 30.59 9.03 -0.22
CA LEU A 59 30.03 9.34 -1.54
C LEU A 59 28.84 10.33 -1.42
N PRO A 60 29.09 11.63 -1.15
CA PRO A 60 28.03 12.60 -0.83
C PRO A 60 27.04 12.82 -1.98
N TRP A 61 27.47 12.68 -3.23
CA TRP A 61 26.58 12.79 -4.39
C TRP A 61 25.56 11.64 -4.45
N LEU A 62 25.94 10.44 -4.00
CA LEU A 62 25.08 9.25 -3.99
C LEU A 62 24.06 9.34 -2.85
N GLU A 63 24.53 9.82 -1.70
CA GLU A 63 23.66 10.13 -0.58
C GLU A 63 22.59 11.15 -0.99
N PHE A 64 23.01 12.24 -1.64
CA PHE A 64 22.11 13.24 -2.19
C PHE A 64 21.11 12.62 -3.18
N TYR A 65 21.58 11.80 -4.11
CA TYR A 65 20.73 11.17 -5.13
C TYR A 65 19.62 10.31 -4.50
N ALA A 66 19.96 9.48 -3.51
CA ALA A 66 18.98 8.65 -2.81
C ALA A 66 17.95 9.49 -2.04
N ARG A 67 18.43 10.51 -1.30
CA ARG A 67 17.55 11.44 -0.56
C ARG A 67 16.64 12.23 -1.50
N TYR A 68 17.13 12.65 -2.67
CA TYR A 68 16.35 13.37 -3.68
C TYR A 68 15.18 12.53 -4.19
N TRP A 69 15.43 11.31 -4.65
CA TRP A 69 14.36 10.46 -5.18
C TRP A 69 13.38 9.99 -4.12
N HIS A 70 13.85 9.76 -2.89
CA HIS A 70 12.96 9.52 -1.76
C HIS A 70 12.00 10.69 -1.53
N LEU A 71 12.54 11.91 -1.55
CA LEU A 71 11.73 13.12 -1.42
C LEU A 71 10.75 13.28 -2.58
N ILE A 72 11.18 13.03 -3.83
CA ILE A 72 10.30 13.08 -5.01
C ILE A 72 9.12 12.11 -4.88
N GLY A 73 9.35 10.87 -4.43
CA GLY A 73 8.26 9.91 -4.19
C GLY A 73 7.26 10.41 -3.12
N ARG A 74 7.72 11.19 -2.14
CA ARG A 74 6.89 11.78 -1.09
C ARG A 74 6.11 13.03 -1.54
N VAL A 75 6.78 13.98 -2.20
CA VAL A 75 6.17 15.27 -2.56
C VAL A 75 5.50 15.25 -3.93
N GLY A 76 5.86 14.31 -4.80
CA GLY A 76 5.28 14.15 -6.13
C GLY A 76 3.84 13.64 -6.06
N ASP A 77 3.66 12.34 -6.19
CA ASP A 77 2.36 11.70 -6.31
C ASP A 77 1.63 11.57 -4.96
N ARG A 78 2.37 11.26 -3.88
CA ARG A 78 1.85 11.27 -2.50
C ARG A 78 1.52 12.67 -1.99
N ALA A 79 1.90 13.73 -2.70
CA ALA A 79 1.56 15.12 -2.39
C ALA A 79 1.81 15.54 -0.92
N GLN A 80 2.90 15.06 -0.30
CA GLN A 80 3.26 15.47 1.06
C GLN A 80 3.62 16.97 1.09
N GLY A 81 3.05 17.69 2.06
CA GLY A 81 3.25 19.13 2.26
C GLY A 81 4.16 19.41 3.44
N ALA A 82 3.62 19.99 4.51
CA ALA A 82 4.40 20.50 5.64
C ALA A 82 5.31 19.44 6.29
N VAL A 83 4.90 18.17 6.28
CA VAL A 83 5.69 17.04 6.82
C VAL A 83 6.98 16.76 6.04
N ALA A 84 7.09 17.23 4.80
CA ALA A 84 8.27 17.05 3.95
C ALA A 84 9.10 18.35 3.81
N MET A 85 8.66 19.46 4.40
CA MET A 85 9.30 20.77 4.22
C MET A 85 10.73 20.81 4.76
N ALA A 86 10.96 20.30 5.97
CA ALA A 86 12.30 20.31 6.59
C ALA A 86 13.31 19.47 5.79
N ASP A 87 12.87 18.32 5.28
CA ASP A 87 13.70 17.44 4.44
C ASP A 87 14.03 18.12 3.10
N ALA A 88 13.06 18.82 2.50
CA ALA A 88 13.26 19.55 1.25
C ALA A 88 14.23 20.74 1.41
N GLU A 89 14.14 21.48 2.52
CA GLU A 89 15.08 22.56 2.84
C GLU A 89 16.50 22.02 3.06
N THR A 90 16.62 20.93 3.84
CA THR A 90 17.89 20.23 4.05
C THR A 90 18.50 19.75 2.73
N LEU A 91 17.68 19.24 1.82
CA LEU A 91 18.14 18.77 0.51
C LEU A 91 18.67 19.91 -0.36
N VAL A 92 18.04 21.09 -0.34
CA VAL A 92 18.54 22.28 -1.05
C VAL A 92 19.88 22.75 -0.47
N GLU A 93 20.04 22.74 0.85
CA GLU A 93 21.32 23.05 1.48
C GLU A 93 22.41 22.03 1.07
N PHE A 94 22.05 20.74 1.03
CA PHE A 94 22.95 19.68 0.59
C PHE A 94 23.37 19.86 -0.88
N ALA A 95 22.44 20.18 -1.77
CA ALA A 95 22.73 20.45 -3.19
C ALA A 95 23.75 21.59 -3.39
N GLY A 96 23.86 22.51 -2.43
CA GLY A 96 24.82 23.62 -2.45
C GLY A 96 26.27 23.25 -2.13
N ARG A 97 26.55 22.02 -1.66
CA ARG A 97 27.91 21.58 -1.34
C ARG A 97 28.75 21.37 -2.60
N GLU A 98 30.03 21.71 -2.52
CA GLU A 98 30.98 21.60 -3.66
C GLU A 98 31.13 20.17 -4.17
N ASP A 99 31.05 19.18 -3.27
CA ASP A 99 31.16 17.74 -3.55
C ASP A 99 29.86 17.07 -4.04
N VAL A 100 28.77 17.83 -4.16
CA VAL A 100 27.46 17.39 -4.70
C VAL A 100 27.03 18.17 -5.92
N ARG A 101 27.61 19.36 -6.14
CA ARG A 101 27.20 20.31 -7.19
C ARG A 101 27.25 19.74 -8.61
N GLU A 102 28.12 18.76 -8.86
CA GLU A 102 28.22 18.09 -10.17
C GLU A 102 27.19 16.98 -10.38
N CYS A 103 26.39 16.63 -9.36
CA CYS A 103 25.29 15.67 -9.49
C CYS A 103 24.21 16.24 -10.43
N PRO A 104 23.82 15.53 -11.51
CA PRO A 104 22.80 16.00 -12.45
C PRO A 104 21.44 16.31 -11.80
N ALA A 105 21.13 15.69 -10.66
CA ALA A 105 19.90 15.91 -9.91
C ALA A 105 19.97 17.11 -8.95
N ALA A 106 21.15 17.69 -8.69
CA ALA A 106 21.33 18.76 -7.71
C ALA A 106 20.44 19.99 -7.97
N PRO A 107 20.30 20.50 -9.21
CA PRO A 107 19.38 21.60 -9.50
C PRO A 107 17.90 21.25 -9.22
N GLY A 108 17.55 19.97 -9.28
CA GLY A 108 16.20 19.47 -8.99
C GLY A 108 15.77 19.61 -7.54
N ALA A 109 16.70 19.75 -6.58
CA ALA A 109 16.34 19.95 -5.17
C ALA A 109 15.45 21.18 -4.94
N VAL A 110 15.68 22.25 -5.71
CA VAL A 110 14.87 23.47 -5.62
C VAL A 110 13.45 23.26 -6.17
N ALA A 111 13.31 22.44 -7.22
CA ALA A 111 11.99 22.03 -7.70
C ALA A 111 11.25 21.18 -6.65
N ALA A 112 11.94 20.24 -5.98
CA ALA A 112 11.35 19.44 -4.90
C ALA A 112 10.87 20.31 -3.72
N LEU A 113 11.67 21.30 -3.30
CA LEU A 113 11.23 22.30 -2.31
C LEU A 113 10.05 23.13 -2.79
N ALA A 114 10.02 23.52 -4.06
CA ALA A 114 8.90 24.25 -4.63
C ALA A 114 7.61 23.41 -4.63
N ILE A 115 7.70 22.11 -4.88
CA ILE A 115 6.56 21.16 -4.81
C ILE A 115 6.08 21.00 -3.37
N ALA A 116 6.97 20.77 -2.39
CA ALA A 116 6.58 20.65 -0.98
C ALA A 116 5.84 21.91 -0.47
N ARG A 117 6.31 23.09 -0.87
CA ARG A 117 5.65 24.38 -0.59
C ARG A 117 4.29 24.50 -1.29
N ALA A 118 4.18 24.03 -2.53
CA ALA A 118 2.93 23.99 -3.28
C ALA A 118 1.87 23.11 -2.60
N ASN A 119 2.26 21.90 -2.22
CA ASN A 119 1.42 20.93 -1.53
C ASN A 119 0.92 21.46 -0.17
N THR A 120 1.75 22.25 0.52
CA THR A 120 1.42 22.85 1.82
C THR A 120 0.39 23.98 1.66
N ASP A 121 0.80 25.08 1.03
CA ASP A 121 -0.03 26.26 0.79
C ASP A 121 0.55 27.05 -0.40
N GLY A 122 0.32 26.55 -1.63
CA GLY A 122 0.86 27.12 -2.87
C GLY A 122 0.82 28.65 -2.94
N PRO A 123 -0.36 29.30 -2.78
CA PRO A 123 -0.48 30.75 -2.74
C PRO A 123 0.30 31.41 -1.59
N GLY A 124 0.34 30.78 -0.42
CA GLY A 124 1.10 31.26 0.74
C GLY A 124 2.62 31.28 0.54
N TYR A 125 3.14 30.37 -0.29
CA TYR A 125 4.57 30.25 -0.60
C TYR A 125 4.96 30.71 -2.00
N ALA A 126 4.03 31.29 -2.78
CA ALA A 126 4.25 31.62 -4.17
C ALA A 126 5.46 32.55 -4.37
N ALA A 127 5.61 33.57 -3.52
CA ALA A 127 6.75 34.49 -3.58
C ALA A 127 8.09 33.80 -3.30
N GLU A 128 8.17 32.96 -2.25
CA GLU A 128 9.38 32.21 -1.92
C GLU A 128 9.72 31.16 -2.98
N ARG A 129 8.71 30.53 -3.59
CA ARG A 129 8.89 29.59 -4.70
C ARG A 129 9.47 30.28 -5.92
N LEU A 130 8.88 31.41 -6.34
CA LEU A 130 9.38 32.20 -7.47
C LEU A 130 10.81 32.66 -7.24
N ALA A 131 11.12 33.19 -6.06
CA ALA A 131 12.48 33.64 -5.73
C ALA A 131 13.50 32.49 -5.73
N ALA A 132 13.14 31.32 -5.19
CA ALA A 132 14.02 30.15 -5.16
C ALA A 132 14.27 29.60 -6.57
N LEU A 133 13.23 29.48 -7.39
CA LEU A 133 13.31 28.96 -8.76
C LEU A 133 14.07 29.92 -9.69
N ASP A 134 13.89 31.23 -9.56
CA ASP A 134 14.62 32.25 -10.34
C ASP A 134 16.12 32.30 -9.99
N ALA A 135 16.49 31.91 -8.78
CA ALA A 135 17.89 31.87 -8.34
C ALA A 135 18.70 30.70 -8.94
N VAL A 136 18.05 29.73 -9.59
CA VAL A 136 18.72 28.58 -10.21
C VAL A 136 18.86 28.82 -11.72
N GLU A 137 20.09 29.08 -12.17
CA GLU A 137 20.39 29.13 -13.60
C GLU A 137 20.49 27.71 -14.18
N VAL A 138 19.52 27.35 -15.02
CA VAL A 138 19.46 26.06 -15.70
C VAL A 138 19.26 26.26 -17.20
N GLU A 139 20.12 25.63 -17.99
CA GLU A 139 20.05 25.66 -19.44
C GLU A 139 19.05 24.61 -19.98
N PRO A 140 18.45 24.81 -21.18
CA PRO A 140 17.46 23.89 -21.74
C PRO A 140 17.94 22.45 -22.00
N ASP A 141 19.25 22.21 -22.01
CA ASP A 141 19.86 20.89 -22.13
C ASP A 141 19.90 20.11 -20.80
N SER A 142 19.73 20.80 -19.67
CA SER A 142 19.66 20.18 -18.35
C SER A 142 18.35 19.44 -18.12
N LEU A 143 18.44 18.32 -17.39
CA LEU A 143 17.31 17.48 -17.03
C LEU A 143 16.37 18.14 -16.01
N ALA A 144 16.87 19.11 -15.23
CA ALA A 144 16.06 19.86 -14.28
C ALA A 144 15.27 20.99 -14.94
N PHE A 145 15.55 21.34 -16.19
CA PHE A 145 14.96 22.51 -16.86
C PHE A 145 13.43 22.44 -16.90
N SER A 146 12.87 21.33 -17.40
CA SER A 146 11.42 21.16 -17.53
C SER A 146 10.72 21.23 -16.17
N ALA A 147 11.25 20.55 -15.15
CA ALA A 147 10.69 20.56 -13.81
C ALA A 147 10.74 21.96 -13.17
N ILE A 148 11.84 22.70 -13.31
CA ILE A 148 11.95 24.07 -12.80
C ILE A 148 10.97 25.01 -13.52
N ALA A 149 10.87 24.91 -14.84
CA ALA A 149 9.94 25.71 -15.62
C ALA A 149 8.48 25.40 -15.26
N GLU A 150 8.11 24.12 -15.12
CA GLU A 150 6.79 23.69 -14.66
C GLU A 150 6.46 24.30 -13.29
N GLN A 151 7.37 24.17 -12.31
CA GLN A 151 7.14 24.71 -10.98
C GLN A 151 7.10 26.24 -10.96
N TYR A 152 7.83 26.92 -11.85
CA TYR A 152 7.77 28.37 -11.98
C TYR A 152 6.41 28.83 -12.52
N VAL A 153 5.89 28.16 -13.55
CA VAL A 153 4.53 28.39 -14.08
C VAL A 153 3.50 28.18 -12.97
N ALA A 154 3.58 27.07 -12.23
CA ALA A 154 2.66 26.79 -11.13
C ALA A 154 2.73 27.87 -10.03
N ALA A 155 3.92 28.33 -9.65
CA ALA A 155 4.09 29.38 -8.67
C ALA A 155 3.56 30.75 -9.15
N LEU A 156 3.63 31.05 -10.46
CA LEU A 156 3.00 32.25 -11.03
C LEU A 156 1.47 32.17 -10.98
N VAL A 157 0.90 31.00 -11.25
CA VAL A 157 -0.56 30.76 -11.12
C VAL A 157 -0.99 30.97 -9.66
N ASP A 158 -0.28 30.38 -8.70
CA ASP A 158 -0.55 30.54 -7.27
C ASP A 158 -0.39 31.99 -6.78
N ALA A 159 0.49 32.78 -7.41
CA ALA A 159 0.64 34.21 -7.16
C ALA A 159 -0.46 35.07 -7.82
N GLY A 160 -1.39 34.48 -8.57
CA GLY A 160 -2.40 35.19 -9.34
C GLY A 160 -1.85 35.90 -10.60
N ARG A 161 -0.60 35.64 -10.99
CA ARG A 161 0.09 36.23 -12.15
C ARG A 161 -0.11 35.38 -13.41
N VAL A 162 -1.36 35.07 -13.70
CA VAL A 162 -1.73 34.01 -14.66
C VAL A 162 -1.27 34.30 -16.09
N GLU A 163 -1.36 35.54 -16.57
CA GLU A 163 -0.88 35.90 -17.92
C GLU A 163 0.65 35.74 -18.05
N GLU A 164 1.40 36.05 -16.99
CA GLU A 164 2.84 35.82 -16.97
C GLU A 164 3.17 34.33 -16.96
N ALA A 165 2.34 33.50 -16.31
CA ALA A 165 2.50 32.05 -16.30
C ALA A 165 2.37 31.46 -17.71
N ILE A 166 1.38 31.92 -18.49
CA ILE A 166 1.17 31.52 -19.89
C ILE A 166 2.39 31.90 -20.74
N ILE A 167 2.84 33.16 -20.65
CA ILE A 167 4.01 33.65 -21.39
C ILE A 167 5.27 32.85 -21.03
N HIS A 168 5.47 32.54 -19.75
CA HIS A 168 6.62 31.77 -19.30
C HIS A 168 6.59 30.33 -19.84
N ALA A 169 5.44 29.68 -19.82
CA ALA A 169 5.28 28.33 -20.37
C ALA A 169 5.60 28.29 -21.87
N GLU A 170 5.06 29.22 -22.66
CA GLU A 170 5.34 29.34 -24.09
C GLU A 170 6.83 29.57 -24.38
N SER A 171 7.46 30.45 -23.59
CA SER A 171 8.89 30.74 -23.69
C SER A 171 9.76 29.51 -23.35
N ALA A 172 9.41 28.75 -22.32
CA ALA A 172 10.13 27.53 -21.94
C ALA A 172 10.04 26.45 -23.03
N VAL A 173 8.87 26.24 -23.61
CA VAL A 173 8.67 25.32 -24.75
C VAL A 173 9.49 25.77 -25.96
N ALA A 174 9.50 27.06 -26.28
CA ALA A 174 10.30 27.60 -27.39
C ALA A 174 11.81 27.40 -27.17
N ARG A 175 12.32 27.66 -25.95
CA ARG A 175 13.73 27.45 -25.60
C ARG A 175 14.16 25.99 -25.72
N LEU A 176 13.29 25.04 -25.32
CA LEU A 176 13.53 23.62 -25.52
C LEU A 176 13.59 23.28 -27.01
N GLY A 177 12.66 23.79 -27.81
CA GLY A 177 12.65 23.62 -29.26
C GLY A 177 13.91 24.16 -29.95
N ASP A 178 14.36 25.36 -29.57
CA ASP A 178 15.60 25.97 -30.07
C ASP A 178 16.85 25.14 -29.71
N ALA A 179 16.82 24.45 -28.56
CA ALA A 179 17.85 23.50 -28.15
C ALA A 179 17.70 22.09 -28.77
N GLY A 180 16.73 21.88 -29.65
CA GLY A 180 16.47 20.58 -30.28
C GLY A 180 15.83 19.54 -29.34
N ARG A 181 15.24 19.98 -28.23
CA ARG A 181 14.57 19.15 -27.22
C ARG A 181 13.05 19.29 -27.35
N ALA A 182 12.31 18.22 -27.02
CA ALA A 182 10.86 18.29 -26.89
C ALA A 182 10.48 18.73 -25.47
N ALA A 183 9.37 19.46 -25.35
CA ALA A 183 8.75 19.73 -24.06
C ALA A 183 8.17 18.45 -23.45
N SER A 184 8.15 18.40 -22.11
CA SER A 184 7.48 17.31 -21.40
C SER A 184 5.97 17.55 -21.31
N TRP A 185 5.22 16.48 -21.10
CA TRP A 185 3.77 16.56 -20.92
C TRP A 185 3.40 17.42 -19.71
N GLU A 186 4.17 17.35 -18.63
CA GLU A 186 3.98 18.05 -17.36
C GLU A 186 4.07 19.58 -17.54
N LEU A 187 5.07 20.06 -18.31
CA LEU A 187 5.16 21.48 -18.68
C LEU A 187 3.96 21.91 -19.53
N GLY A 188 3.51 21.06 -20.45
CA GLY A 188 2.28 21.28 -21.22
C GLY A 188 1.04 21.37 -20.33
N ALA A 189 0.90 20.46 -19.36
CA ALA A 189 -0.19 20.44 -18.39
C ALA A 189 -0.18 21.68 -17.49
N ALA A 190 0.99 22.17 -17.07
CA ALA A 190 1.11 23.44 -16.34
C ALA A 190 0.59 24.63 -17.18
N SER A 191 0.87 24.66 -18.48
CA SER A 191 0.31 25.67 -19.39
C SER A 191 -1.22 25.58 -19.48
N VAL A 192 -1.78 24.37 -19.55
CA VAL A 192 -3.25 24.14 -19.57
C VAL A 192 -3.89 24.66 -18.29
N ARG A 193 -3.28 24.40 -17.12
CA ARG A 193 -3.75 24.92 -15.82
C ARG A 193 -3.70 26.45 -15.76
N ALA A 194 -2.65 27.07 -16.28
CA ALA A 194 -2.58 28.53 -16.39
C ALA A 194 -3.69 29.09 -17.30
N LEU A 195 -3.96 28.47 -18.44
CA LEU A 195 -5.05 28.87 -19.34
C LEU A 195 -6.44 28.71 -18.68
N LEU A 196 -6.66 27.63 -17.92
CA LEU A 196 -7.88 27.46 -17.13
C LEU A 196 -8.03 28.54 -16.06
N ALA A 197 -6.96 28.86 -15.32
CA ALA A 197 -6.97 29.93 -14.33
C ALA A 197 -7.26 31.32 -14.95
N ALA A 198 -6.91 31.52 -16.23
CA ALA A 198 -7.23 32.74 -16.98
C ALA A 198 -8.67 32.76 -17.53
N GLY A 199 -9.45 31.70 -17.29
CA GLY A 199 -10.80 31.55 -17.86
C GLY A 199 -10.82 31.21 -19.35
N ARG A 200 -9.70 30.79 -19.94
CA ARG A 200 -9.54 30.48 -21.36
C ARG A 200 -9.68 28.99 -21.64
N ALA A 201 -10.79 28.39 -21.21
CA ALA A 201 -10.98 26.93 -21.23
C ALA A 201 -10.90 26.30 -22.63
N GLN A 202 -11.31 26.99 -23.69
CA GLN A 202 -11.19 26.48 -25.06
C GLN A 202 -9.73 26.43 -25.55
N ASP A 203 -8.93 27.42 -25.17
CA ASP A 203 -7.50 27.45 -25.46
C ASP A 203 -6.78 26.37 -24.63
N ALA A 204 -7.21 26.17 -23.37
CA ALA A 204 -6.71 25.11 -22.51
C ALA A 204 -6.94 23.72 -23.13
N LEU A 205 -8.12 23.46 -23.70
CA LEU A 205 -8.38 22.20 -24.40
C LEU A 205 -7.48 22.02 -25.62
N THR A 206 -7.30 23.08 -26.41
CA THR A 206 -6.43 23.05 -27.59
C THR A 206 -4.97 22.79 -27.21
N ALA A 207 -4.49 23.41 -26.14
CA ALA A 207 -3.15 23.18 -25.60
C ALA A 207 -2.99 21.75 -25.05
N LEU A 208 -4.02 21.20 -24.40
CA LEU A 208 -4.00 19.84 -23.89
C LEU A 208 -3.92 18.81 -25.03
N ASP A 209 -4.72 18.98 -26.09
CA ASP A 209 -4.68 18.12 -27.28
C ASP A 209 -3.30 18.14 -27.96
N ALA A 210 -2.63 19.31 -27.98
CA ALA A 210 -1.27 19.41 -28.50
C ALA A 210 -0.25 18.71 -27.58
N ALA A 211 -0.43 18.83 -26.26
CA ALA A 211 0.46 18.24 -25.26
C ALA A 211 0.31 16.71 -25.14
N THR A 212 -0.82 16.12 -25.54
CA THR A 212 -1.05 14.65 -25.50
C THR A 212 0.09 13.86 -26.17
N GLY A 213 0.70 14.42 -27.23
CA GLY A 213 1.83 13.81 -27.94
C GLY A 213 3.22 14.05 -27.34
N PHE A 214 3.33 14.83 -26.25
CA PHE A 214 4.61 15.09 -25.58
C PHE A 214 5.06 13.88 -24.76
N LYS A 215 6.38 13.73 -24.61
CA LYS A 215 6.96 12.69 -23.77
C LYS A 215 6.71 13.06 -22.30
N PRO A 216 6.15 12.17 -21.47
CA PRO A 216 6.02 12.43 -20.04
C PRO A 216 7.38 12.27 -19.34
N ASP A 217 7.59 13.09 -18.32
CA ASP A 217 8.64 12.88 -17.33
C ASP A 217 8.25 11.71 -16.39
N ASP A 218 6.94 11.52 -16.15
CA ASP A 218 6.36 10.40 -15.39
C ASP A 218 5.38 9.58 -16.28
N PRO A 219 5.87 8.54 -16.98
CA PRO A 219 5.06 7.78 -17.93
C PRO A 219 3.90 7.00 -17.29
N VAL A 220 4.07 6.55 -16.05
CA VAL A 220 3.06 5.77 -15.33
C VAL A 220 1.88 6.67 -14.96
N ALA A 221 2.16 7.90 -14.50
CA ALA A 221 1.11 8.80 -14.08
C ALA A 221 0.38 9.53 -15.23
N LYS A 222 1.00 9.64 -16.41
CA LYS A 222 0.46 10.42 -17.53
C LYS A 222 -1.01 10.12 -17.84
N ALA A 223 -1.38 8.85 -17.91
CA ALA A 223 -2.72 8.45 -18.36
C ALA A 223 -3.83 8.99 -17.44
N HIS A 224 -3.70 8.77 -16.13
CA HIS A 224 -4.71 9.25 -15.18
C HIS A 224 -4.65 10.77 -15.01
N ARG A 225 -3.46 11.38 -14.96
CA ARG A 225 -3.32 12.85 -14.83
C ARG A 225 -3.88 13.59 -16.03
N GLU A 226 -3.67 13.07 -17.23
CA GLU A 226 -4.28 13.62 -18.46
C GLU A 226 -5.79 13.46 -18.47
N GLY A 227 -6.31 12.31 -18.03
CA GLY A 227 -7.75 12.08 -17.88
C GLY A 227 -8.40 13.08 -16.92
N VAL A 228 -7.83 13.27 -15.72
CA VAL A 228 -8.34 14.22 -14.72
C VAL A 228 -8.35 15.65 -15.27
N LEU A 229 -7.24 16.11 -15.85
CA LEU A 229 -7.13 17.46 -16.38
C LEU A 229 -8.09 17.66 -17.57
N ARG A 230 -8.19 16.68 -18.47
CA ARG A 230 -9.12 16.71 -19.61
C ARG A 230 -10.56 16.78 -19.16
N ALA A 231 -10.96 15.97 -18.18
CA ALA A 231 -12.29 16.00 -17.58
C ALA A 231 -12.58 17.39 -16.98
N LEU A 232 -11.65 17.96 -16.21
CA LEU A 232 -11.85 19.30 -15.65
C LEU A 232 -12.03 20.39 -16.73
N VAL A 233 -11.23 20.36 -17.79
CA VAL A 233 -11.35 21.29 -18.93
C VAL A 233 -12.72 21.13 -19.61
N LEU A 234 -13.11 19.90 -19.92
CA LEU A 234 -14.38 19.59 -20.61
C LEU A 234 -15.60 19.94 -19.74
N ALA A 235 -15.55 19.65 -18.43
CA ALA A 235 -16.58 20.05 -17.49
C ALA A 235 -16.69 21.58 -17.38
N THR A 236 -15.58 22.32 -17.51
CA THR A 236 -15.57 23.78 -17.51
C THR A 236 -16.18 24.37 -18.80
N LEU A 237 -16.14 23.61 -19.89
CA LEU A 237 -16.80 23.94 -21.17
C LEU A 237 -18.25 23.42 -21.26
N ASP A 238 -18.81 22.89 -20.17
CA ASP A 238 -20.13 22.25 -20.12
C ASP A 238 -20.30 21.06 -21.10
N ARG A 239 -19.20 20.41 -21.51
CA ARG A 239 -19.18 19.22 -22.39
C ARG A 239 -19.30 17.94 -21.56
N VAL A 240 -20.44 17.81 -20.88
CA VAL A 240 -20.67 16.79 -19.83
C VAL A 240 -20.36 15.35 -20.28
N PRO A 241 -20.87 14.81 -21.40
CA PRO A 241 -20.59 13.42 -21.77
C PRO A 241 -19.11 13.14 -21.99
N GLU A 242 -18.43 14.02 -22.72
CA GLU A 242 -17.00 13.87 -23.02
C GLU A 242 -16.14 14.04 -21.76
N SER A 243 -16.59 14.88 -20.83
CA SER A 243 -15.94 15.02 -19.53
C SER A 243 -16.07 13.76 -18.68
N VAL A 244 -17.21 13.07 -18.71
CA VAL A 244 -17.42 11.81 -18.00
C VAL A 244 -16.57 10.71 -18.62
N ASP A 245 -16.55 10.62 -19.95
CA ASP A 245 -15.74 9.63 -20.68
C ASP A 245 -14.23 9.80 -20.43
N ALA A 246 -13.76 11.02 -20.16
CA ALA A 246 -12.36 11.30 -19.86
C ALA A 246 -11.98 11.11 -18.39
N LEU A 247 -12.95 11.09 -17.47
CA LEU A 247 -12.70 11.10 -16.02
C LEU A 247 -12.24 9.70 -15.56
N PRO A 248 -11.05 9.58 -14.95
CA PRO A 248 -10.63 8.30 -14.39
C PRO A 248 -11.54 7.85 -13.25
N ASP A 249 -11.73 6.53 -13.18
CA ASP A 249 -12.49 5.88 -12.12
C ASP A 249 -11.81 6.03 -10.75
N LEU A 250 -12.59 5.81 -9.69
CA LEU A 250 -12.14 6.02 -8.32
C LEU A 250 -11.05 5.03 -7.89
N ASP A 251 -11.06 3.81 -8.43
CA ASP A 251 -10.03 2.79 -8.19
C ASP A 251 -8.67 3.20 -8.74
N VAL A 252 -8.64 3.98 -9.83
CA VAL A 252 -7.41 4.54 -10.39
C VAL A 252 -6.95 5.74 -9.58
N VAL A 253 -7.79 6.77 -9.43
CA VAL A 253 -7.35 8.03 -8.78
C VAL A 253 -7.23 7.91 -7.25
N GLY A 254 -7.87 6.91 -6.64
CA GLY A 254 -7.93 6.73 -5.19
C GLY A 254 -6.58 6.55 -4.51
N GLU A 255 -5.55 6.14 -5.27
CA GLU A 255 -4.19 5.91 -4.77
C GLU A 255 -3.22 7.07 -5.06
N HIS A 256 -3.69 8.12 -5.75
CA HIS A 256 -2.86 9.23 -6.23
C HIS A 256 -3.29 10.59 -5.64
N PRO A 257 -2.84 10.93 -4.41
CA PRO A 257 -3.22 12.17 -3.72
C PRO A 257 -3.03 13.47 -4.50
N ARG A 258 -2.04 13.53 -5.39
CA ARG A 258 -1.76 14.69 -6.24
C ARG A 258 -2.95 15.11 -7.10
N ASP A 259 -3.82 14.17 -7.46
CA ASP A 259 -4.92 14.43 -8.40
C ASP A 259 -6.26 14.68 -7.71
N TRP A 260 -6.38 14.36 -6.42
CA TRP A 260 -7.66 14.36 -5.70
C TRP A 260 -8.40 15.70 -5.75
N VAL A 261 -7.68 16.83 -5.61
CA VAL A 261 -8.30 18.17 -5.66
C VAL A 261 -8.82 18.49 -7.06
N GLU A 262 -8.02 18.22 -8.10
CA GLU A 262 -8.38 18.49 -9.49
C GLU A 262 -9.54 17.59 -9.94
N TRP A 263 -9.50 16.31 -9.56
CA TRP A 263 -10.58 15.35 -9.79
C TRP A 263 -11.87 15.77 -9.06
N ALA A 264 -11.77 16.19 -7.80
CA ALA A 264 -12.93 16.65 -7.03
C ALA A 264 -13.56 17.92 -7.63
N HIS A 265 -12.76 18.82 -8.22
CA HIS A 265 -13.30 19.96 -8.97
C HIS A 265 -14.08 19.53 -10.21
N ALA A 266 -13.59 18.54 -10.97
CA ALA A 266 -14.32 17.98 -12.11
C ALA A 266 -15.64 17.35 -11.65
N ILE A 267 -15.60 16.51 -10.62
CA ILE A 267 -16.79 15.87 -10.03
C ILE A 267 -17.82 16.90 -9.55
N ARG A 268 -17.39 17.97 -8.87
CA ARG A 268 -18.31 19.04 -8.42
C ARG A 268 -19.09 19.65 -9.59
N LYS A 269 -18.43 19.85 -10.73
CA LYS A 269 -19.09 20.36 -11.94
C LYS A 269 -20.03 19.33 -12.57
N LEU A 270 -19.70 18.04 -12.47
CA LEU A 270 -20.46 16.94 -13.07
C LEU A 270 -21.59 16.41 -12.17
N ALA A 271 -21.61 16.72 -10.87
CA ALA A 271 -22.54 16.17 -9.89
C ALA A 271 -24.02 16.51 -10.15
N GLY A 272 -24.31 17.53 -10.97
CA GLY A 272 -25.67 17.84 -11.45
C GLY A 272 -26.12 17.03 -12.67
N SER A 273 -25.24 16.22 -13.26
CA SER A 273 -25.55 15.36 -14.39
C SER A 273 -26.19 14.05 -13.93
N ALA A 274 -26.94 13.39 -14.82
CA ALA A 274 -27.46 12.05 -14.56
C ALA A 274 -26.39 10.94 -14.65
N GLN A 275 -25.14 11.29 -15.01
CA GLN A 275 -24.07 10.33 -15.29
C GLN A 275 -23.14 10.13 -14.08
N ILE A 276 -23.00 11.13 -13.21
CA ILE A 276 -22.20 11.02 -11.97
C ILE A 276 -23.14 11.07 -10.76
N THR A 277 -23.11 10.02 -9.95
CA THR A 277 -23.96 9.93 -8.76
C THR A 277 -23.30 10.64 -7.57
N ASN A 278 -23.87 11.74 -7.10
CA ASN A 278 -23.49 12.40 -5.85
C ASN A 278 -24.09 11.67 -4.65
N SER A 279 -23.34 10.74 -4.06
CA SER A 279 -23.77 9.90 -2.95
C SER A 279 -23.01 10.14 -1.64
N TRP A 280 -23.50 9.57 -0.54
CA TRP A 280 -22.80 9.59 0.74
C TRP A 280 -21.48 8.79 0.68
N GLN A 281 -21.37 7.77 -0.17
CA GLN A 281 -20.12 7.01 -0.38
C GLN A 281 -19.03 7.93 -0.93
N LEU A 282 -19.35 8.74 -1.94
CA LEU A 282 -18.44 9.75 -2.46
C LEU A 282 -18.07 10.76 -1.37
N GLY A 283 -19.06 11.19 -0.57
CA GLY A 283 -18.81 12.07 0.60
C GLY A 283 -17.82 11.48 1.61
N ARG A 284 -17.91 10.17 1.88
CA ARG A 284 -16.98 9.44 2.76
C ARG A 284 -15.57 9.38 2.17
N VAL A 285 -15.45 9.12 0.87
CA VAL A 285 -14.15 9.10 0.17
C VAL A 285 -13.47 10.47 0.23
N LEU A 286 -14.20 11.54 -0.09
CA LEU A 286 -13.66 12.90 0.03
C LEU A 286 -13.24 13.23 1.47
N LYS A 287 -13.99 12.74 2.47
CA LYS A 287 -13.63 12.89 3.88
C LYS A 287 -12.31 12.17 4.22
N GLN A 288 -12.07 10.98 3.69
CA GLN A 288 -10.80 10.27 3.86
C GLN A 288 -9.64 11.05 3.24
N TRP A 289 -9.83 11.64 2.07
CA TRP A 289 -8.82 12.48 1.42
C TRP A 289 -8.53 13.77 2.21
N ILE A 290 -9.55 14.38 2.82
CA ILE A 290 -9.37 15.52 3.73
C ILE A 290 -8.50 15.14 4.94
N ASP A 291 -8.71 13.96 5.52
CA ASP A 291 -7.94 13.47 6.66
C ASP A 291 -6.49 13.15 6.29
N TYR A 292 -6.27 12.58 5.10
CA TYR A 292 -4.93 12.37 4.55
C TYR A 292 -4.15 13.69 4.49
N PHE A 293 -4.73 14.75 3.93
CA PHE A 293 -4.04 16.04 3.86
C PHE A 293 -3.87 16.71 5.22
N ALA A 294 -4.76 16.46 6.19
CA ALA A 294 -4.53 16.88 7.57
C ALA A 294 -3.27 16.21 8.16
N MET A 295 -3.07 14.92 7.88
CA MET A 295 -1.91 14.16 8.35
C MET A 295 -0.61 14.51 7.61
N MET A 296 -0.69 14.75 6.30
CA MET A 296 0.47 15.03 5.44
C MET A 296 0.84 16.52 5.36
N GLY A 297 0.13 17.39 6.07
CA GLY A 297 0.40 18.82 6.09
C GLY A 297 0.05 19.54 4.78
N GLY A 298 -0.96 19.04 4.05
CA GLY A 298 -1.51 19.68 2.85
C GLY A 298 -2.63 20.64 3.20
N TYR A 299 -2.30 21.79 3.81
CA TYR A 299 -3.28 22.71 4.38
C TYR A 299 -4.25 23.27 3.33
N ARG A 300 -3.74 23.70 2.17
CA ARG A 300 -4.57 24.21 1.08
C ARG A 300 -5.47 23.12 0.46
N PRO A 301 -4.95 21.96 0.02
CA PRO A 301 -5.77 20.85 -0.45
C PRO A 301 -6.87 20.43 0.53
N ARG A 302 -6.56 20.39 1.83
CA ARG A 302 -7.54 20.07 2.89
C ARG A 302 -8.72 21.05 2.90
N VAL A 303 -8.45 22.35 2.83
CA VAL A 303 -9.50 23.39 2.75
C VAL A 303 -10.32 23.24 1.47
N GLU A 304 -9.66 23.10 0.32
CA GLU A 304 -10.34 22.98 -0.97
C GLU A 304 -11.25 21.77 -1.05
N LEU A 305 -10.78 20.59 -0.63
CA LEU A 305 -11.60 19.38 -0.59
C LEU A 305 -12.76 19.50 0.39
N ALA A 306 -12.56 20.12 1.56
CA ALA A 306 -13.64 20.34 2.52
C ALA A 306 -14.75 21.24 1.93
N LEU A 307 -14.37 22.30 1.21
CA LEU A 307 -15.33 23.17 0.53
C LEU A 307 -16.05 22.44 -0.61
N ILE A 308 -15.34 21.69 -1.44
CA ILE A 308 -15.94 20.90 -2.54
C ILE A 308 -16.90 19.84 -2.00
N ALA A 309 -16.48 19.08 -0.99
CA ALA A 309 -17.31 18.07 -0.35
C ALA A 309 -18.55 18.70 0.30
N GLY A 310 -18.39 19.91 0.86
CA GLY A 310 -19.49 20.70 1.43
C GLY A 310 -20.51 21.12 0.37
N ASP A 311 -20.04 21.64 -0.76
CA ASP A 311 -20.92 21.99 -1.90
C ASP A 311 -21.70 20.77 -2.40
N LEU A 312 -21.02 19.61 -2.52
CA LEU A 312 -21.64 18.34 -2.89
C LEU A 312 -22.68 17.89 -1.84
N ALA A 313 -22.39 18.05 -0.55
CA ALA A 313 -23.33 17.76 0.53
C ALA A 313 -24.57 18.64 0.43
N VAL A 314 -24.40 19.94 0.22
CA VAL A 314 -25.53 20.87 0.00
C VAL A 314 -26.37 20.41 -1.20
N ALA A 315 -25.73 20.05 -2.32
CA ALA A 315 -26.44 19.61 -3.52
C ALA A 315 -27.31 18.36 -3.28
N ARG A 316 -26.88 17.44 -2.39
CA ARG A 316 -27.66 16.25 -1.99
C ARG A 316 -28.52 16.44 -0.73
N GLN A 317 -28.69 17.67 -0.25
CA GLN A 317 -29.48 18.03 0.95
C GLN A 317 -28.89 17.58 2.30
N GLY A 318 -27.57 17.37 2.34
CA GLY A 318 -26.77 16.98 3.50
C GLY A 318 -26.40 18.11 4.46
N GLY A 319 -27.38 18.76 5.10
CA GLY A 319 -27.14 20.01 5.85
C GLY A 319 -26.22 19.90 7.06
N TRP A 320 -26.29 18.83 7.85
CA TRP A 320 -25.36 18.64 8.98
C TRP A 320 -23.92 18.42 8.50
N GLN A 321 -23.74 17.66 7.42
CA GLN A 321 -22.43 17.34 6.89
C GLN A 321 -21.77 18.57 6.27
N ALA A 322 -22.54 19.38 5.53
CA ALA A 322 -22.07 20.65 4.99
C ALA A 322 -21.57 21.62 6.09
N ARG A 323 -22.27 21.69 7.24
CA ARG A 323 -21.81 22.49 8.40
C ARG A 323 -20.49 21.96 8.96
N LEU A 324 -20.38 20.64 9.17
CA LEU A 324 -19.15 20.04 9.67
C LEU A 324 -17.97 20.25 8.72
N LEU A 325 -18.20 20.15 7.41
CA LEU A 325 -17.17 20.42 6.41
C LEU A 325 -16.76 21.89 6.38
N ALA A 326 -17.69 22.82 6.62
CA ALA A 326 -17.36 24.22 6.82
C ALA A 326 -16.50 24.46 8.08
N ASP A 327 -16.79 23.76 9.19
CA ASP A 327 -15.96 23.82 10.40
C ASP A 327 -14.55 23.24 10.17
N ILE A 328 -14.46 22.14 9.42
CA ILE A 328 -13.16 21.55 9.02
C ILE A 328 -12.38 22.54 8.16
N ALA A 329 -13.03 23.16 7.17
CA ALA A 329 -12.42 24.17 6.33
C ALA A 329 -11.96 25.39 7.14
N GLU A 330 -12.75 25.87 8.11
CA GLU A 330 -12.37 26.97 9.00
C GLU A 330 -11.19 26.63 9.89
N SER A 331 -11.17 25.42 10.48
CA SER A 331 -10.05 24.96 11.28
C SER A 331 -8.76 24.86 10.45
N ALA A 332 -8.85 24.31 9.24
CA ALA A 332 -7.70 24.17 8.35
C ALA A 332 -7.23 25.52 7.78
N ALA A 333 -8.16 26.48 7.60
CA ALA A 333 -7.81 27.82 7.13
C ALA A 333 -6.89 28.59 8.10
N GLY A 334 -6.92 28.25 9.39
CA GLY A 334 -6.02 28.80 10.40
C GLY A 334 -4.54 28.43 10.19
N GLU A 335 -4.25 27.39 9.42
CA GLU A 335 -2.89 26.95 9.08
C GLU A 335 -2.35 27.59 7.79
N LEU A 336 -3.20 28.31 7.04
CA LEU A 336 -2.82 28.94 5.78
C LEU A 336 -2.01 30.21 6.00
N LYS A 337 -0.94 30.37 5.23
CA LYS A 337 -0.13 31.59 5.24
C LYS A 337 -0.80 32.71 4.44
N SER A 338 -1.55 32.37 3.39
CA SER A 338 -2.32 33.34 2.59
C SER A 338 -3.77 32.88 2.40
N PRO A 339 -4.69 33.15 3.33
CA PRO A 339 -6.04 32.57 3.29
C PRO A 339 -6.87 32.98 2.06
N GLY A 340 -6.60 34.12 1.42
CA GLY A 340 -7.30 34.56 0.21
C GLY A 340 -8.81 34.74 0.43
N ASP A 341 -9.63 34.13 -0.43
CA ASP A 341 -11.10 34.19 -0.40
C ASP A 341 -11.77 33.10 0.45
N VAL A 342 -10.97 32.26 1.12
CA VAL A 342 -11.44 31.07 1.85
C VAL A 342 -12.52 31.42 2.89
N ALA A 343 -12.35 32.51 3.63
CA ALA A 343 -13.33 32.92 4.64
C ALA A 343 -14.71 33.23 4.04
N GLU A 344 -14.75 33.86 2.86
CA GLU A 344 -16.00 34.16 2.16
C GLU A 344 -16.67 32.88 1.65
N ARG A 345 -15.88 31.95 1.12
CA ARG A 345 -16.36 30.63 0.65
C ARG A 345 -16.90 29.78 1.80
N ILE A 346 -16.25 29.76 2.95
CA ILE A 346 -16.74 29.08 4.17
C ILE A 346 -18.07 29.71 4.62
N ALA A 347 -18.15 31.04 4.66
CA ALA A 347 -19.38 31.72 5.05
C ALA A 347 -20.54 31.41 4.07
N ALA A 348 -20.26 31.35 2.77
CA ALA A 348 -21.24 30.97 1.76
C ALA A 348 -21.71 29.51 1.94
N LEU A 349 -20.78 28.58 2.21
CA LEU A 349 -21.12 27.17 2.48
C LEU A 349 -22.00 27.03 3.73
N ARG A 350 -21.68 27.75 4.82
CA ARG A 350 -22.50 27.77 6.04
C ARG A 350 -23.91 28.29 5.76
N ALA A 351 -24.02 29.42 5.06
CA ALA A 351 -25.31 29.98 4.69
C ALA A 351 -26.14 29.03 3.80
N ALA A 352 -25.49 28.32 2.88
CA ALA A 352 -26.15 27.31 2.04
C ALA A 352 -26.63 26.11 2.87
N ALA A 353 -25.81 25.62 3.80
CA ALA A 353 -26.17 24.54 4.72
C ALA A 353 -27.35 24.92 5.63
N ASP A 354 -27.41 26.17 6.11
CA ASP A 354 -28.51 26.68 6.93
C ASP A 354 -29.81 26.89 6.15
N GLY A 355 -29.74 27.03 4.83
CA GLY A 355 -30.90 27.10 3.95
C GLY A 355 -31.56 25.73 3.67
N ILE A 356 -30.95 24.62 4.07
CA ILE A 356 -31.48 23.27 3.78
C ILE A 356 -32.64 22.95 4.73
N THR A 357 -33.76 22.51 4.16
CA THR A 357 -34.91 22.04 4.94
C THR A 357 -34.63 20.62 5.44
N PRO A 358 -34.65 20.36 6.76
CA PRO A 358 -34.48 19.01 7.29
C PRO A 358 -35.56 18.05 6.75
N GLN A 359 -35.14 16.86 6.34
CA GLN A 359 -36.07 15.82 5.91
C GLN A 359 -36.82 15.22 7.11
N GLU A 360 -38.10 14.93 6.92
CA GLU A 360 -38.94 14.28 7.94
C GLU A 360 -38.41 12.89 8.30
N ALA A 361 -38.41 12.58 9.60
CA ALA A 361 -37.98 11.30 10.13
C ALA A 361 -39.02 10.19 9.84
N PRO A 362 -38.62 8.91 9.76
CA PRO A 362 -39.52 7.81 9.42
C PRO A 362 -40.60 7.50 10.48
N GLY A 363 -40.57 8.18 11.64
CA GLY A 363 -41.53 8.01 12.73
C GLY A 363 -41.29 8.97 13.89
N PRO A 364 -42.00 8.79 15.02
CA PRO A 364 -41.79 9.59 16.23
C PRO A 364 -40.42 9.31 16.86
N GLN A 365 -39.92 10.27 17.65
CA GLN A 365 -38.54 10.25 18.17
C GLN A 365 -38.23 9.02 19.04
N ASP A 366 -39.17 8.57 19.85
CA ASP A 366 -39.03 7.41 20.76
C ASP A 366 -39.01 6.06 20.03
N GLU A 367 -39.36 6.01 18.75
CA GLU A 367 -39.34 4.79 17.93
C GLU A 367 -38.14 4.75 16.95
N LEU A 368 -37.33 5.82 16.87
CA LEU A 368 -36.28 5.96 15.85
C LEU A 368 -35.19 4.87 15.93
N VAL A 369 -34.84 4.39 17.12
CA VAL A 369 -33.87 3.28 17.27
C VAL A 369 -34.43 2.01 16.66
N GLY A 370 -35.72 1.70 16.88
CA GLY A 370 -36.36 0.54 16.28
C GLY A 370 -36.43 0.64 14.75
N TYR A 371 -36.70 1.84 14.22
CA TYR A 371 -36.65 2.07 12.77
C TYR A 371 -35.23 1.95 12.19
N PHE A 372 -34.21 2.38 12.93
CA PHE A 372 -32.81 2.22 12.53
C PHE A 372 -32.44 0.74 12.46
N ASP A 373 -32.71 -0.01 13.52
CA ASP A 373 -32.36 -1.44 13.61
C ASP A 373 -33.14 -2.29 12.59
N ALA A 374 -34.34 -1.85 12.18
CA ALA A 374 -35.14 -2.48 11.14
C ALA A 374 -34.76 -2.06 9.70
N ALA A 375 -33.93 -1.04 9.53
CA ALA A 375 -33.54 -0.55 8.21
C ALA A 375 -32.52 -1.51 7.58
N ASP A 376 -32.85 -2.03 6.40
CA ASP A 376 -31.92 -2.84 5.61
C ASP A 376 -30.79 -1.95 5.05
N GLY A 377 -29.54 -2.42 5.14
CA GLY A 377 -28.34 -1.71 4.72
C GLY A 377 -28.32 -1.32 3.24
N PHE A 378 -29.16 -1.93 2.40
CA PHE A 378 -29.26 -1.57 0.98
C PHE A 378 -30.09 -0.30 0.72
N ASN A 379 -31.05 0.03 1.60
CA ASN A 379 -31.95 1.19 1.44
C ASN A 379 -31.76 2.25 2.54
N ALA A 380 -30.99 1.94 3.58
CA ALA A 380 -30.65 2.88 4.64
C ALA A 380 -29.66 3.92 4.12
N ASP A 381 -30.06 5.19 4.17
CA ASP A 381 -29.15 6.31 3.92
C ASP A 381 -28.52 6.74 5.26
N PRO A 382 -27.25 6.37 5.53
CA PRO A 382 -26.58 6.70 6.79
C PRO A 382 -26.50 8.21 7.04
N GLU A 383 -26.46 9.03 5.98
CA GLU A 383 -26.39 10.48 6.10
C GLU A 383 -27.69 11.04 6.71
N ARG A 384 -28.85 10.43 6.38
CA ARG A 384 -30.14 10.80 6.97
C ARG A 384 -30.25 10.35 8.42
N TRP A 385 -29.78 9.14 8.71
CA TRP A 385 -29.81 8.58 10.06
C TRP A 385 -29.04 9.42 11.07
N VAL A 386 -27.90 10.01 10.67
CA VAL A 386 -27.20 10.98 11.52
C VAL A 386 -28.11 12.15 11.90
N GLY A 387 -28.75 12.77 10.91
CA GLY A 387 -29.65 13.91 11.14
C GLY A 387 -30.84 13.55 12.04
N TRP A 388 -31.45 12.39 11.83
CA TRP A 388 -32.61 11.96 12.62
C TRP A 388 -32.27 11.55 14.05
N LEU A 389 -31.10 10.96 14.29
CA LEU A 389 -30.67 10.53 15.62
C LEU A 389 -30.03 11.66 16.45
N THR A 390 -29.58 12.74 15.81
CA THR A 390 -28.94 13.89 16.49
C THR A 390 -29.71 14.40 17.72
N PRO A 391 -31.05 14.59 17.69
CA PRO A 391 -31.80 15.10 18.84
C PRO A 391 -31.80 14.19 20.08
N LEU A 392 -31.58 12.88 19.90
CA LEU A 392 -31.53 11.88 20.97
C LEU A 392 -30.11 11.68 21.53
N SER A 393 -29.11 12.13 20.78
CA SER A 393 -27.69 11.93 21.07
C SER A 393 -27.28 12.59 22.38
N GLY A 394 -26.58 11.84 23.23
CA GLY A 394 -26.13 12.25 24.56
C GLY A 394 -27.22 12.19 25.65
N GLN A 395 -28.45 11.81 25.30
CA GLN A 395 -29.57 11.66 26.25
C GLN A 395 -30.04 10.21 26.33
N ASP A 396 -30.21 9.57 25.17
CA ASP A 396 -30.56 8.17 25.04
C ASP A 396 -29.33 7.35 24.62
N LEU A 397 -28.92 6.40 25.45
CA LEU A 397 -27.68 5.65 25.24
C LEU A 397 -27.72 4.81 23.96
N GLU A 398 -28.85 4.17 23.67
CA GLU A 398 -28.98 3.31 22.49
C GLU A 398 -28.92 4.13 21.21
N ALA A 399 -29.65 5.25 21.15
CA ALA A 399 -29.62 6.18 20.04
C ALA A 399 -28.24 6.82 19.88
N THR A 400 -27.56 7.16 20.99
CA THR A 400 -26.20 7.73 20.97
C THR A 400 -25.21 6.74 20.36
N ARG A 401 -25.32 5.45 20.69
CA ARG A 401 -24.47 4.40 20.09
C ARG A 401 -24.69 4.34 18.58
N ARG A 402 -25.93 4.20 18.10
CA ARG A 402 -26.24 4.17 16.64
C ARG A 402 -25.77 5.43 15.93
N HIS A 403 -26.02 6.60 16.53
CA HIS A 403 -25.65 7.89 15.96
C HIS A 403 -24.13 8.00 15.75
N THR A 404 -23.35 7.70 16.79
CA THR A 404 -21.89 7.80 16.72
C THR A 404 -21.25 6.70 15.86
N THR A 405 -21.81 5.48 15.83
CA THR A 405 -21.39 4.44 14.88
C THR A 405 -21.60 4.93 13.45
N THR A 406 -22.75 5.55 13.18
CA THR A 406 -23.08 6.07 11.83
C THR A 406 -22.17 7.24 11.45
N LEU A 407 -21.84 8.14 12.40
CA LEU A 407 -20.85 9.20 12.20
C LEU A 407 -19.46 8.61 11.87
N GLY A 408 -19.01 7.61 12.64
CA GLY A 408 -17.75 6.90 12.38
C GLY A 408 -17.73 6.25 10.99
N PHE A 409 -18.81 5.56 10.62
CA PHE A 409 -18.98 4.95 9.30
C PHE A 409 -18.90 5.97 8.15
N LEU A 410 -19.36 7.19 8.36
CA LEU A 410 -19.26 8.30 7.39
C LEU A 410 -17.92 9.06 7.43
N GLY A 411 -16.98 8.65 8.28
CA GLY A 411 -15.65 9.28 8.39
C GLY A 411 -15.57 10.42 9.40
N TYR A 412 -16.49 10.49 10.37
CA TYR A 412 -16.51 11.51 11.43
C TYR A 412 -16.37 10.91 12.85
N PRO A 413 -15.42 9.98 13.11
CA PRO A 413 -15.27 9.34 14.43
C PRO A 413 -14.96 10.35 15.54
N ALA A 414 -14.23 11.42 15.25
CA ALA A 414 -13.92 12.48 16.21
C ALA A 414 -15.18 13.17 16.77
N ARG A 415 -16.22 13.35 15.96
CA ARG A 415 -17.51 13.90 16.43
C ARG A 415 -18.25 12.90 17.30
N GLY A 416 -18.19 11.61 16.96
CA GLY A 416 -18.71 10.56 17.82
C GLY A 416 -17.99 10.52 19.17
N ALA A 417 -16.66 10.65 19.16
CA ALA A 417 -15.83 10.72 20.35
C ALA A 417 -16.17 11.94 21.22
N ASP A 418 -16.35 13.13 20.64
CA ASP A 418 -16.75 14.35 21.37
C ASP A 418 -18.09 14.15 22.11
N ILE A 419 -19.07 13.52 21.45
CA ILE A 419 -20.38 13.23 22.04
C ILE A 419 -20.24 12.27 23.22
N TYR A 420 -19.55 11.13 23.03
CA TYR A 420 -19.35 10.13 24.08
C TYR A 420 -18.49 10.67 25.24
N TRP A 421 -17.48 11.47 24.92
CA TRP A 421 -16.64 12.16 25.90
C TRP A 421 -17.49 13.07 26.78
N THR A 422 -18.32 13.92 26.17
CA THR A 422 -19.22 14.80 26.92
C THR A 422 -20.16 13.99 27.82
N MET A 423 -20.71 12.90 27.30
CA MET A 423 -21.68 12.05 28.01
C MET A 423 -21.07 11.28 29.19
N LEU A 424 -19.92 10.64 29.00
CA LEU A 424 -19.32 9.74 29.99
C LEU A 424 -18.27 10.42 30.89
N VAL A 425 -17.51 11.38 30.35
CA VAL A 425 -16.33 11.94 31.00
C VAL A 425 -16.59 13.31 31.63
N GLU A 426 -17.34 14.19 30.93
CA GLU A 426 -17.62 15.56 31.40
C GLU A 426 -18.91 15.65 32.21
N SER A 427 -19.99 15.05 31.71
CA SER A 427 -21.32 15.10 32.34
C SER A 427 -21.62 13.86 33.20
N GLY A 428 -20.96 12.75 32.90
CA GLY A 428 -21.11 11.47 33.58
C GLY A 428 -19.99 11.17 34.57
N ASP A 429 -19.99 9.94 35.08
CA ASP A 429 -18.93 9.39 35.92
C ASP A 429 -18.26 8.20 35.23
N ILE A 430 -17.14 8.47 34.56
CA ILE A 430 -16.37 7.46 33.83
C ILE A 430 -15.81 6.36 34.72
N GLU A 431 -15.61 6.60 36.02
CA GLU A 431 -15.06 5.60 36.95
C GLU A 431 -16.06 4.45 37.19
N THR A 432 -17.36 4.76 37.14
CA THR A 432 -18.46 3.82 37.37
C THR A 432 -19.27 3.49 36.11
N ALA A 433 -18.83 3.98 34.95
CA ALA A 433 -19.47 3.72 33.66
C ALA A 433 -19.42 2.24 33.26
N ASP A 434 -20.38 1.81 32.44
CA ASP A 434 -20.42 0.45 31.92
C ASP A 434 -19.14 0.14 31.11
N PRO A 435 -18.46 -1.00 31.36
CA PRO A 435 -17.23 -1.35 30.65
C PRO A 435 -17.38 -1.41 29.12
N GLN A 436 -18.56 -1.73 28.60
CA GLN A 436 -18.81 -1.71 27.15
C GLN A 436 -18.80 -0.29 26.59
N ASP A 437 -19.34 0.69 27.33
CA ASP A 437 -19.33 2.09 26.91
C ASP A 437 -17.93 2.70 27.00
N VAL A 438 -17.15 2.34 28.02
CA VAL A 438 -15.72 2.69 28.11
C VAL A 438 -14.95 2.08 26.93
N SER A 439 -15.18 0.81 26.63
CA SER A 439 -14.59 0.10 25.48
C SER A 439 -14.95 0.78 24.16
N TYR A 440 -16.20 1.21 24.00
CA TYR A 440 -16.69 1.89 22.80
C TYR A 440 -16.05 3.28 22.63
N LEU A 441 -16.01 4.12 23.68
CA LEU A 441 -15.31 5.39 23.64
C LEU A 441 -13.80 5.21 23.39
N THR A 442 -13.18 4.18 23.96
CA THR A 442 -11.78 3.82 23.66
C THR A 442 -11.58 3.58 22.16
N GLY A 443 -12.47 2.80 21.52
CA GLY A 443 -12.44 2.57 20.08
C GLY A 443 -12.56 3.85 19.26
N LEU A 444 -13.54 4.71 19.59
CA LEU A 444 -13.74 6.00 18.92
C LEU A 444 -12.52 6.93 19.05
N LEU A 445 -11.89 6.99 20.22
CA LEU A 445 -10.69 7.80 20.44
C LEU A 445 -9.49 7.27 19.65
N ILE A 446 -9.33 5.94 19.55
CA ILE A 446 -8.28 5.30 18.74
C ILE A 446 -8.46 5.64 17.26
N GLU A 447 -9.68 5.48 16.73
CA GLU A 447 -10.05 5.79 15.35
C GLU A 447 -9.87 7.29 15.04
N ALA A 448 -10.25 8.15 15.97
CA ALA A 448 -10.09 9.61 15.86
C ALA A 448 -8.65 10.10 16.09
N ARG A 449 -7.69 9.19 16.36
CA ARG A 449 -6.29 9.51 16.74
C ARG A 449 -6.16 10.50 17.91
N GLN A 450 -7.09 10.45 18.87
CA GLN A 450 -7.10 11.31 20.06
C GLN A 450 -6.40 10.65 21.25
N ASP A 451 -5.13 10.28 21.05
CA ASP A 451 -4.33 9.49 21.99
C ASP A 451 -4.23 10.16 23.36
N GLU A 452 -3.98 11.48 23.41
CA GLU A 452 -3.90 12.25 24.65
C GLU A 452 -5.21 12.25 25.46
N ARG A 453 -6.36 12.33 24.78
CA ARG A 453 -7.66 12.23 25.46
C ARG A 453 -7.90 10.84 26.00
N LEU A 454 -7.48 9.80 25.28
CA LEU A 454 -7.57 8.42 25.74
C LEU A 454 -6.72 8.22 27.00
N GLU A 455 -5.48 8.73 27.01
CA GLU A 455 -4.61 8.68 28.18
C GLU A 455 -5.23 9.41 29.39
N GLN A 456 -5.78 10.61 29.19
CA GLN A 456 -6.49 11.36 30.24
C GLN A 456 -7.73 10.61 30.77
N MET A 457 -8.48 9.94 29.88
CA MET A 457 -9.59 9.10 30.29
C MET A 457 -9.09 7.90 31.11
N ALA A 458 -8.02 7.25 30.68
CA ALA A 458 -7.47 6.07 31.33
C ALA A 458 -6.99 6.34 32.76
N GLU A 459 -6.49 7.55 33.06
CA GLU A 459 -6.12 7.96 34.42
C GLU A 459 -7.28 7.96 35.41
N ARG A 460 -8.52 8.08 34.91
CA ARG A 460 -9.76 8.11 35.72
C ARG A 460 -10.45 6.74 35.80
N LEU A 461 -9.99 5.75 35.05
CA LEU A 461 -10.59 4.42 35.01
C LEU A 461 -10.08 3.53 36.17
N PRO A 462 -10.90 2.56 36.64
CA PRO A 462 -10.40 1.51 37.51
C PRO A 462 -9.28 0.71 36.84
N ALA A 463 -8.40 0.09 37.64
CA ALA A 463 -7.15 -0.50 37.17
C ALA A 463 -7.32 -1.46 35.98
N ALA A 464 -8.31 -2.36 36.03
CA ALA A 464 -8.60 -3.31 34.96
C ALA A 464 -8.91 -2.62 33.62
N GLN A 465 -9.84 -1.66 33.63
CA GLN A 465 -10.26 -0.92 32.44
C GLN A 465 -9.18 0.04 31.94
N ARG A 466 -8.42 0.66 32.86
CA ARG A 466 -7.27 1.51 32.52
C ARG A 466 -6.25 0.76 31.69
N HIS A 467 -5.78 -0.38 32.20
CA HIS A 467 -4.78 -1.19 31.51
C HIS A 467 -5.31 -1.74 30.18
N LEU A 468 -6.58 -2.14 30.13
CA LEU A 468 -7.20 -2.58 28.88
C LEU A 468 -7.28 -1.46 27.83
N ALA A 469 -7.64 -0.24 28.23
CA ALA A 469 -7.72 0.91 27.33
C ALA A 469 -6.34 1.31 26.78
N LEU A 470 -5.33 1.40 27.65
CA LEU A 470 -3.94 1.72 27.25
C LEU A 470 -3.34 0.62 26.39
N GLY A 471 -3.55 -0.65 26.74
CA GLY A 471 -3.06 -1.77 25.94
C GLY A 471 -3.69 -1.81 24.53
N ARG A 472 -4.98 -1.47 24.40
CA ARG A 472 -5.64 -1.31 23.09
C ARG A 472 -5.08 -0.13 22.30
N LEU A 473 -4.81 1.01 22.95
CA LEU A 473 -4.13 2.15 22.33
C LEU A 473 -2.75 1.74 21.80
N HIS A 474 -1.93 1.10 22.63
CA HIS A 474 -0.59 0.65 22.24
C HIS A 474 -0.62 -0.36 21.11
N ARG A 475 -1.54 -1.33 21.14
CA ARG A 475 -1.79 -2.26 20.03
C ARG A 475 -2.13 -1.51 18.74
N ALA A 476 -3.05 -0.53 18.79
CA ALA A 476 -3.44 0.26 17.62
C ALA A 476 -2.37 1.23 17.12
N ARG A 477 -1.23 1.32 17.82
CA ARG A 477 -0.04 2.09 17.44
C ARG A 477 1.18 1.19 17.24
N GLU A 478 0.98 -0.13 17.20
CA GLU A 478 2.03 -1.15 17.00
C GLU A 478 3.16 -1.07 18.03
N ARG A 479 2.86 -0.54 19.23
CA ARG A 479 3.75 -0.48 20.37
C ARG A 479 3.65 -1.78 21.16
N TRP A 480 4.11 -2.88 20.56
CA TRP A 480 3.82 -4.25 21.00
C TRP A 480 4.32 -4.57 22.41
N GLU A 481 5.52 -4.09 22.78
CA GLU A 481 6.06 -4.29 24.13
C GLU A 481 5.19 -3.61 25.20
N GLN A 482 4.78 -2.36 24.95
CA GLN A 482 3.89 -1.63 25.86
C GLN A 482 2.49 -2.26 25.89
N ALA A 483 1.97 -2.70 24.74
CA ALA A 483 0.70 -3.41 24.68
C ALA A 483 0.72 -4.72 25.48
N ALA A 484 1.83 -5.46 25.44
CA ALA A 484 2.02 -6.68 26.22
C ALA A 484 2.08 -6.40 27.72
N ALA A 485 2.80 -5.36 28.15
CA ALA A 485 2.88 -4.95 29.55
C ALA A 485 1.52 -4.52 30.12
N GLU A 486 0.77 -3.72 29.36
CA GLU A 486 -0.59 -3.31 29.74
C GLU A 486 -1.56 -4.49 29.73
N GLY A 487 -1.46 -5.42 28.77
CA GLY A 487 -2.25 -6.64 28.74
C GLY A 487 -2.03 -7.53 29.97
N GLU A 488 -0.77 -7.75 30.37
CA GLU A 488 -0.40 -8.49 31.57
C GLU A 488 -0.97 -7.83 32.84
N ALA A 489 -0.82 -6.51 32.95
CA ALA A 489 -1.37 -5.74 34.07
C ALA A 489 -2.91 -5.77 34.12
N ALA A 490 -3.58 -5.74 32.97
CA ALA A 490 -5.03 -5.87 32.87
C ALA A 490 -5.51 -7.25 33.35
N VAL A 491 -4.81 -8.34 32.98
CA VAL A 491 -5.10 -9.69 33.48
C VAL A 491 -4.91 -9.75 35.00
N ALA A 492 -3.79 -9.22 35.52
CA ALA A 492 -3.53 -9.18 36.96
C ALA A 492 -4.57 -8.36 37.74
N ALA A 493 -5.14 -7.33 37.11
CA ALA A 493 -6.21 -6.50 37.66
C ALA A 493 -7.63 -7.12 37.51
N GLY A 494 -7.77 -8.27 36.85
CA GLY A 494 -9.03 -9.00 36.73
C GLY A 494 -9.91 -8.59 35.53
N ALA A 495 -9.33 -8.08 34.44
CA ALA A 495 -10.07 -7.64 33.24
C ALA A 495 -10.62 -8.80 32.36
N GLY A 496 -10.47 -10.06 32.78
CA GLY A 496 -11.08 -11.23 32.12
C GLY A 496 -10.39 -11.67 30.83
N ILE A 497 -11.14 -12.36 29.97
CA ILE A 497 -10.62 -13.01 28.75
C ILE A 497 -10.09 -12.01 27.71
N GLU A 498 -10.72 -10.83 27.60
CA GLU A 498 -10.32 -9.78 26.66
C GLU A 498 -8.89 -9.27 26.90
N ALA A 499 -8.48 -9.17 28.16
CA ALA A 499 -7.11 -8.79 28.51
C ALA A 499 -6.10 -9.89 28.14
N SER A 500 -6.50 -11.16 28.30
CA SER A 500 -5.65 -12.31 27.93
C SER A 500 -5.50 -12.41 26.41
N ARG A 501 -6.57 -12.16 25.65
CA ARG A 501 -6.54 -12.04 24.18
C ARG A 501 -5.59 -10.94 23.72
N LEU A 502 -5.71 -9.74 24.33
CA LEU A 502 -4.84 -8.61 24.03
C LEU A 502 -3.37 -8.93 24.36
N TRP A 503 -3.12 -9.52 25.53
CA TRP A 503 -1.78 -9.87 25.98
C TRP A 503 -1.13 -10.91 25.08
N SER A 504 -1.82 -12.03 24.83
CA SER A 504 -1.37 -13.09 23.92
C SER A 504 -1.05 -12.52 22.54
N ALA A 505 -1.93 -11.66 22.02
CA ALA A 505 -1.73 -11.02 20.73
C ALA A 505 -0.49 -10.13 20.65
N ALA A 506 -0.26 -9.31 21.68
CA ALA A 506 0.88 -8.40 21.72
C ALA A 506 2.20 -9.17 21.85
N VAL A 507 2.22 -10.22 22.67
CA VAL A 507 3.39 -11.10 22.86
C VAL A 507 3.75 -11.86 21.57
N GLN A 508 2.75 -12.32 20.82
CA GLN A 508 2.96 -12.94 19.51
C GLN A 508 3.69 -11.99 18.54
N GLN A 509 3.36 -10.70 18.55
CA GLN A 509 3.99 -9.69 17.68
C GLN A 509 5.44 -9.35 18.10
N THR A 510 5.87 -9.81 19.28
CA THR A 510 7.27 -9.75 19.74
C THR A 510 8.00 -11.08 19.57
N ASP A 511 7.49 -11.97 18.71
CA ASP A 511 8.02 -13.31 18.40
C ASP A 511 8.07 -14.32 19.57
N ASP A 512 7.43 -14.03 20.71
CA ASP A 512 7.34 -14.96 21.83
C ASP A 512 6.08 -15.84 21.74
N ASN A 513 6.04 -16.67 20.70
CA ASN A 513 4.92 -17.58 20.44
C ASN A 513 4.63 -18.56 21.59
N ALA A 514 5.68 -18.98 22.32
CA ALA A 514 5.53 -19.89 23.46
C ALA A 514 4.73 -19.24 24.60
N LYS A 515 5.08 -18.00 24.99
CA LYS A 515 4.33 -17.25 26.00
C LYS A 515 2.93 -16.93 25.51
N GLY A 516 2.78 -16.49 24.25
CA GLY A 516 1.48 -16.20 23.63
C GLY A 516 0.51 -17.39 23.68
N ALA A 517 0.99 -18.59 23.33
CA ALA A 517 0.22 -19.83 23.42
C ALA A 517 -0.10 -20.22 24.87
N GLY A 518 0.86 -20.07 25.80
CA GLY A 518 0.66 -20.35 27.22
C GLY A 518 -0.48 -19.54 27.83
N ILE A 519 -0.58 -18.25 27.49
CA ILE A 519 -1.66 -17.36 27.97
C ILE A 519 -3.04 -17.89 27.58
N LEU A 520 -3.21 -18.33 26.32
CA LEU A 520 -4.51 -18.87 25.85
C LEU A 520 -4.76 -20.29 26.36
N ARG A 521 -3.71 -21.08 26.57
CA ARG A 521 -3.81 -22.42 27.15
C ARG A 521 -4.43 -22.38 28.56
N ASP A 522 -4.07 -21.40 29.37
CA ASP A 522 -4.64 -21.22 30.72
C ASP A 522 -6.16 -20.93 30.68
N LEU A 523 -6.69 -20.55 29.52
CA LEU A 523 -8.10 -20.26 29.28
C LEU A 523 -8.85 -21.40 28.57
N LEU A 524 -8.19 -22.51 28.24
CA LEU A 524 -8.75 -23.56 27.38
C LEU A 524 -10.06 -24.17 27.93
N ASP A 525 -10.20 -24.20 29.25
CA ASP A 525 -11.39 -24.71 29.96
C ASP A 525 -12.44 -23.64 30.26
N SER A 526 -12.18 -22.37 29.90
CA SER A 526 -13.16 -21.29 30.04
C SER A 526 -14.40 -21.54 29.17
N GLU A 527 -15.57 -21.13 29.64
CA GLU A 527 -16.80 -21.11 28.83
C GLU A 527 -16.81 -19.95 27.83
N GLU A 528 -15.98 -18.92 28.04
CA GLU A 528 -15.87 -17.73 27.19
C GLU A 528 -14.86 -17.89 26.03
N ILE A 529 -14.10 -18.99 26.01
CA ILE A 529 -13.11 -19.23 24.96
C ILE A 529 -13.80 -19.61 23.65
N GLU A 530 -13.44 -18.91 22.58
CA GLU A 530 -14.00 -19.14 21.25
C GLU A 530 -13.10 -20.07 20.42
N PRO A 531 -13.63 -20.77 19.40
CA PRO A 531 -12.83 -21.60 18.51
C PRO A 531 -11.64 -20.86 17.88
N GLU A 532 -11.80 -19.57 17.58
CA GLU A 532 -10.74 -18.71 17.04
C GLU A 532 -9.56 -18.54 18.01
N ASP A 533 -9.83 -18.42 19.32
CA ASP A 533 -8.77 -18.35 20.34
C ASP A 533 -7.97 -19.65 20.37
N VAL A 534 -8.66 -20.79 20.26
CA VAL A 534 -8.03 -22.12 20.28
C VAL A 534 -7.19 -22.33 19.02
N TRP A 535 -7.66 -21.91 17.85
CA TRP A 535 -6.88 -21.97 16.62
C TRP A 535 -5.63 -21.09 16.70
N ARG A 536 -5.77 -19.86 17.20
CA ARG A 536 -4.62 -18.96 17.42
C ARG A 536 -3.60 -19.58 18.37
N MET A 537 -4.06 -20.16 19.48
CA MET A 537 -3.21 -20.89 20.43
C MET A 537 -2.47 -22.03 19.74
N ILE A 538 -3.15 -22.85 18.92
CA ILE A 538 -2.55 -23.96 18.17
C ILE A 538 -1.46 -23.44 17.22
N THR A 539 -1.72 -22.36 16.48
CA THR A 539 -0.75 -21.79 15.54
C THR A 539 0.51 -21.31 16.26
N MET A 540 0.36 -20.56 17.36
CA MET A 540 1.49 -20.10 18.18
C MET A 540 2.25 -21.27 18.81
N ALA A 541 1.54 -22.25 19.38
CA ALA A 541 2.15 -23.44 19.97
C ALA A 541 2.92 -24.25 18.92
N THR A 542 2.40 -24.35 17.70
CA THR A 542 3.07 -25.00 16.57
C THR A 542 4.36 -24.29 16.20
N ALA A 543 4.35 -22.96 16.10
CA ALA A 543 5.55 -22.17 15.83
C ALA A 543 6.60 -22.27 16.95
N ALA A 544 6.16 -22.48 18.20
CA ALA A 544 7.03 -22.71 19.35
C ALA A 544 7.40 -24.19 19.57
N GLU A 545 6.94 -25.11 18.71
CA GLU A 545 7.06 -26.56 18.88
C GLU A 545 6.52 -27.12 20.22
N ASP A 546 5.54 -26.46 20.82
CA ASP A 546 4.80 -26.94 22.00
C ASP A 546 3.66 -27.90 21.59
N TRP A 547 4.05 -29.12 21.25
CA TRP A 547 3.13 -30.14 20.75
C TRP A 547 2.08 -30.60 21.77
N ASP A 548 2.35 -30.46 23.07
CA ASP A 548 1.36 -30.77 24.12
C ASP A 548 0.20 -29.78 24.09
N THR A 549 0.50 -28.48 23.94
CA THR A 549 -0.51 -27.44 23.75
C THR A 549 -1.28 -27.62 22.44
N VAL A 550 -0.60 -27.99 21.35
CA VAL A 550 -1.26 -28.32 20.07
C VAL A 550 -2.27 -29.45 20.25
N ARG A 551 -1.91 -30.54 20.92
CA ARG A 551 -2.81 -31.67 21.19
C ARG A 551 -4.00 -31.27 22.07
N ALA A 552 -3.77 -30.47 23.10
CA ALA A 552 -4.84 -29.97 23.97
C ALA A 552 -5.84 -29.11 23.19
N GLY A 553 -5.36 -28.20 22.35
CA GLY A 553 -6.19 -27.38 21.48
C GLY A 553 -6.96 -28.23 20.47
N ALA A 554 -6.28 -29.14 19.77
CA ALA A 554 -6.88 -30.03 18.78
C ALA A 554 -8.01 -30.87 19.38
N ALA A 555 -7.83 -31.39 20.61
CA ALA A 555 -8.89 -32.08 21.34
C ALA A 555 -10.09 -31.17 21.64
N LYS A 556 -9.85 -29.92 22.06
CA LYS A 556 -10.91 -28.93 22.37
C LYS A 556 -11.80 -28.62 21.16
N ILE A 557 -11.22 -28.52 19.96
CA ILE A 557 -11.95 -28.25 18.71
C ILE A 557 -12.46 -29.52 18.00
N GLY A 558 -12.32 -30.70 18.62
CA GLY A 558 -12.83 -31.95 18.07
C GLY A 558 -11.99 -32.54 16.92
N MET A 559 -10.69 -32.24 16.87
CA MET A 559 -9.71 -32.78 15.92
C MET A 559 -8.75 -33.75 16.64
N PRO A 560 -9.17 -34.98 16.95
CA PRO A 560 -8.31 -35.93 17.66
C PRO A 560 -7.11 -36.34 16.79
N LEU A 561 -5.91 -36.20 17.35
CA LEU A 561 -4.65 -36.60 16.73
C LEU A 561 -4.29 -38.03 17.12
N GLN A 562 -3.74 -38.80 16.19
CA GLN A 562 -3.32 -40.20 16.42
C GLN A 562 -1.98 -40.28 17.15
N SER A 563 -1.09 -39.32 16.89
CA SER A 563 0.19 -39.19 17.55
C SER A 563 -0.01 -38.84 19.04
N THR A 564 0.86 -39.36 19.92
CA THR A 564 0.76 -39.17 21.38
C THR A 564 2.00 -38.52 22.00
N GLU A 565 3.10 -38.44 21.26
CA GLU A 565 4.36 -37.81 21.67
C GLU A 565 5.07 -37.21 20.45
N GLY A 566 6.00 -36.28 20.68
CA GLY A 566 6.80 -35.64 19.63
C GLY A 566 6.01 -34.71 18.70
N PRO A 567 6.61 -34.31 17.56
CA PRO A 567 5.95 -33.50 16.54
C PRO A 567 4.66 -34.16 16.01
N VAL A 568 3.68 -33.33 15.65
CA VAL A 568 2.47 -33.81 14.97
C VAL A 568 2.77 -33.92 13.47
N GLU A 569 2.88 -35.15 12.99
CA GLU A 569 3.06 -35.49 11.58
C GLU A 569 2.01 -36.52 11.15
N GLU A 570 0.86 -36.04 10.68
CA GLU A 570 -0.27 -36.84 10.21
C GLU A 570 -0.72 -36.33 8.84
N GLU A 571 -1.01 -37.23 7.91
CA GLU A 571 -1.45 -36.86 6.57
C GLU A 571 -2.92 -36.41 6.61
N MET A 572 -3.17 -35.10 6.50
CA MET A 572 -4.50 -34.48 6.62
C MET A 572 -5.05 -33.93 5.30
N GLY A 573 -4.43 -34.29 4.17
CA GLY A 573 -4.84 -33.88 2.81
C GLY A 573 -4.05 -32.70 2.23
N LEU A 574 -4.36 -32.35 0.98
CA LEU A 574 -3.71 -31.27 0.24
C LEU A 574 -4.27 -29.90 0.61
N VAL A 575 -3.39 -28.91 0.67
CA VAL A 575 -3.70 -27.50 0.91
C VAL A 575 -2.86 -26.60 -0.01
N ARG A 576 -3.32 -25.37 -0.24
CA ARG A 576 -2.52 -24.31 -0.88
C ARG A 576 -1.99 -23.41 0.23
N ILE A 577 -0.68 -23.26 0.33
CA ILE A 577 -0.07 -22.29 1.24
C ILE A 577 0.31 -21.05 0.45
N ILE A 578 -0.19 -19.91 0.87
CA ILE A 578 0.11 -18.61 0.27
C ILE A 578 1.35 -18.04 0.96
N LEU A 579 2.43 -17.89 0.19
CA LEU A 579 3.74 -17.44 0.65
C LEU A 579 4.16 -16.17 -0.12
N PRO A 580 4.91 -15.25 0.52
CA PRO A 580 5.45 -14.09 -0.17
C PRO A 580 6.45 -14.51 -1.26
N ALA A 581 6.65 -13.66 -2.27
CA ALA A 581 7.71 -13.81 -3.26
C ALA A 581 8.68 -12.60 -3.20
N PRO A 582 9.93 -12.73 -3.68
CA PRO A 582 10.91 -11.63 -3.63
C PRO A 582 10.49 -10.35 -4.33
N ASP A 583 9.58 -10.44 -5.31
CA ASP A 583 9.01 -9.31 -6.04
C ASP A 583 7.85 -8.61 -5.29
N GLY A 584 7.55 -9.06 -4.07
CA GLY A 584 6.44 -8.56 -3.25
C GLY A 584 5.07 -9.17 -3.60
N SER A 585 5.00 -10.05 -4.61
CA SER A 585 3.77 -10.78 -4.92
C SER A 585 3.52 -11.94 -3.94
N GLN A 586 2.35 -12.56 -4.04
CA GLN A 586 1.97 -13.75 -3.26
C GLN A 586 1.91 -14.96 -4.18
N ARG A 587 2.45 -16.10 -3.73
CA ARG A 587 2.48 -17.35 -4.50
C ARG A 587 1.72 -18.45 -3.76
N ALA A 588 0.84 -19.13 -4.47
CA ALA A 588 0.13 -20.29 -3.96
C ALA A 588 0.97 -21.57 -4.22
N VAL A 589 1.37 -22.26 -3.16
CA VAL A 589 2.17 -23.48 -3.22
C VAL A 589 1.34 -24.67 -2.74
N ILE A 590 1.12 -25.66 -3.60
CA ILE A 590 0.48 -26.92 -3.20
C ILE A 590 1.36 -27.62 -2.17
N SER A 591 0.74 -28.03 -1.08
CA SER A 591 1.38 -28.54 0.12
C SER A 591 0.57 -29.67 0.73
N LEU A 592 1.23 -30.55 1.48
CA LEU A 592 0.60 -31.58 2.26
C LEU A 592 0.38 -31.07 3.68
N ARG A 593 -0.86 -31.03 4.17
CA ARG A 593 -1.14 -30.70 5.57
C ARG A 593 -0.67 -31.85 6.45
N THR A 594 0.28 -31.55 7.33
CA THR A 594 0.92 -32.51 8.24
C THR A 594 0.42 -32.41 9.68
N GLY A 595 -0.44 -31.44 9.98
CA GLY A 595 -1.01 -31.24 11.32
C GLY A 595 -2.05 -30.12 11.35
N PRO A 596 -2.53 -29.75 12.55
CA PRO A 596 -3.55 -28.70 12.71
C PRO A 596 -3.16 -27.36 12.07
N ALA A 597 -1.90 -26.93 12.19
CA ALA A 597 -1.38 -25.68 11.63
C ALA A 597 -0.02 -25.87 10.92
N THR A 598 0.33 -27.09 10.52
CA THR A 598 1.58 -27.40 9.79
C THR A 598 1.31 -27.97 8.41
N ALA A 599 2.09 -27.54 7.44
CA ALA A 599 2.08 -28.11 6.09
C ALA A 599 3.50 -28.26 5.56
N ARG A 600 3.71 -29.29 4.73
CA ARG A 600 4.95 -29.52 4.01
C ARG A 600 4.79 -29.11 2.55
N LEU A 601 5.65 -28.23 2.05
CA LEU A 601 5.58 -27.78 0.66
C LEU A 601 5.84 -28.96 -0.28
N ALA A 602 4.93 -29.22 -1.21
CA ALA A 602 4.99 -30.41 -2.06
C ALA A 602 5.72 -30.16 -3.39
N ILE A 603 5.80 -28.90 -3.83
CA ILE A 603 6.28 -28.52 -5.16
C ILE A 603 7.59 -27.73 -5.03
N PRO A 604 8.65 -28.11 -5.77
CA PRO A 604 9.88 -27.35 -5.88
C PRO A 604 9.66 -25.90 -6.32
N GLN A 605 10.44 -24.98 -5.77
CA GLN A 605 10.37 -23.57 -6.14
C GLN A 605 11.57 -23.15 -6.99
N PRO A 606 11.41 -22.11 -7.83
CA PRO A 606 12.51 -21.55 -8.59
C PRO A 606 13.67 -21.06 -7.72
N PRO A 607 14.89 -20.96 -8.28
CA PRO A 607 16.02 -20.35 -7.60
C PRO A 607 15.70 -18.93 -7.14
N GLY A 608 16.22 -18.55 -5.97
CA GLY A 608 16.00 -17.22 -5.37
C GLY A 608 14.76 -17.10 -4.48
N MET A 609 14.01 -18.19 -4.29
CA MET A 609 12.92 -18.25 -3.32
C MET A 609 13.45 -18.65 -1.94
N ASP A 610 12.90 -18.04 -0.88
CA ASP A 610 13.27 -18.34 0.52
C ASP A 610 12.65 -19.64 1.06
N TYR A 611 11.94 -20.39 0.20
CA TYR A 611 11.29 -21.65 0.52
C TYR A 611 11.29 -22.59 -0.69
N ASN A 612 11.22 -23.89 -0.42
CA ASN A 612 11.30 -24.95 -1.43
C ASN A 612 10.51 -26.21 -1.01
N ALA A 613 10.44 -27.20 -1.91
CA ALA A 613 9.86 -28.50 -1.61
C ALA A 613 10.47 -29.13 -0.35
N GLY A 614 9.62 -29.75 0.46
CA GLY A 614 10.00 -30.40 1.70
C GLY A 614 10.03 -29.47 2.92
N ASP A 615 10.04 -28.15 2.73
CA ASP A 615 9.98 -27.18 3.83
C ASP A 615 8.71 -27.39 4.64
N LEU A 616 8.87 -27.39 5.96
CA LEU A 616 7.78 -27.48 6.91
C LEU A 616 7.44 -26.06 7.37
N VAL A 617 6.23 -25.63 7.10
CA VAL A 617 5.73 -24.28 7.38
C VAL A 617 4.58 -24.33 8.38
N VAL A 618 4.48 -23.27 9.18
CA VAL A 618 3.31 -22.98 10.00
C VAL A 618 2.36 -22.12 9.18
N PHE A 619 1.08 -22.43 9.19
CA PHE A 619 0.05 -21.64 8.50
C PHE A 619 -1.09 -21.27 9.46
N ASP A 620 -1.80 -20.19 9.12
CA ASP A 620 -3.03 -19.80 9.82
C ASP A 620 -4.20 -20.65 9.30
N PRO A 621 -4.86 -21.47 10.14
CA PRO A 621 -5.95 -22.36 9.73
C PRO A 621 -7.27 -21.62 9.43
N GLN A 622 -7.24 -20.31 9.21
CA GLN A 622 -8.34 -19.54 8.60
C GLN A 622 -8.31 -19.65 7.06
N LEU A 623 -9.42 -20.10 6.47
CA LEU A 623 -9.57 -20.18 5.01
C LEU A 623 -9.53 -18.79 4.38
N LEU A 624 -8.70 -18.64 3.34
CA LEU A 624 -8.64 -17.40 2.55
C LEU A 624 -9.75 -17.32 1.49
N GLU A 625 -10.27 -18.47 1.06
CA GLU A 625 -11.36 -18.58 0.09
C GLU A 625 -12.48 -19.43 0.71
N PRO A 626 -13.76 -19.03 0.55
CA PRO A 626 -14.89 -19.83 1.02
C PRO A 626 -14.97 -21.15 0.25
N ILE A 627 -15.48 -22.19 0.92
CA ILE A 627 -15.70 -23.49 0.28
C ILE A 627 -16.78 -23.31 -0.82
N PRO A 628 -16.53 -23.77 -2.07
CA PRO A 628 -17.51 -23.68 -3.14
C PRO A 628 -18.85 -24.33 -2.76
N GLU A 629 -19.98 -23.72 -3.13
CA GLU A 629 -21.31 -24.24 -2.79
C GLU A 629 -21.73 -25.45 -3.64
N LYS A 630 -21.22 -25.55 -4.87
CA LYS A 630 -21.58 -26.62 -5.82
C LYS A 630 -20.69 -27.83 -5.62
N ALA A 631 -21.30 -29.01 -5.59
CA ALA A 631 -20.57 -30.28 -5.42
C ALA A 631 -19.53 -30.52 -6.53
N GLU A 632 -19.81 -30.11 -7.77
CA GLU A 632 -18.87 -30.24 -8.91
C GLU A 632 -17.59 -29.40 -8.69
N ASP A 633 -17.72 -28.20 -8.11
CA ASP A 633 -16.60 -27.31 -7.83
C ASP A 633 -15.82 -27.73 -6.56
N GLN A 634 -16.42 -28.56 -5.70
CA GLN A 634 -15.77 -29.09 -4.49
C GLN A 634 -14.80 -30.24 -4.79
N GLU A 635 -15.02 -31.03 -5.85
CA GLU A 635 -14.18 -32.21 -6.17
C GLU A 635 -12.71 -31.85 -6.47
N GLY A 636 -12.44 -30.61 -6.90
CA GLY A 636 -11.09 -30.10 -7.17
C GLY A 636 -10.61 -29.00 -6.20
N PHE A 637 -11.39 -28.68 -5.15
CA PHE A 637 -11.07 -27.57 -4.26
C PHE A 637 -9.92 -27.93 -3.32
N ILE A 638 -8.80 -27.21 -3.46
CA ILE A 638 -7.66 -27.30 -2.54
C ILE A 638 -7.70 -26.06 -1.61
N PRO A 639 -7.95 -26.21 -0.31
CA PRO A 639 -8.12 -25.09 0.62
C PRO A 639 -6.88 -24.19 0.72
N PRO A 640 -7.02 -22.85 0.57
CA PRO A 640 -5.91 -21.92 0.70
C PRO A 640 -5.78 -21.35 2.12
N PHE A 641 -4.55 -21.31 2.62
CA PHE A 641 -4.17 -20.77 3.92
C PHE A 641 -2.96 -19.84 3.82
N ALA A 642 -2.89 -18.83 4.68
CA ALA A 642 -1.74 -17.94 4.75
C ALA A 642 -0.58 -18.58 5.52
N ALA A 643 0.65 -18.50 4.98
CA ALA A 643 1.84 -18.86 5.74
C ALA A 643 2.08 -17.88 6.90
N VAL A 644 2.50 -18.40 8.04
CA VAL A 644 2.86 -17.61 9.24
C VAL A 644 4.37 -17.57 9.41
N SER A 645 5.03 -18.72 9.37
CA SER A 645 6.49 -18.82 9.51
C SER A 645 7.02 -20.13 8.94
N MET A 646 8.31 -20.15 8.63
CA MET A 646 9.03 -21.40 8.37
C MET A 646 9.33 -22.10 9.71
N LEU A 647 8.85 -23.33 9.87
CA LEU A 647 9.13 -24.12 11.07
C LEU A 647 10.48 -24.81 10.95
N ARG A 648 10.70 -25.53 9.84
CA ARG A 648 11.96 -26.21 9.54
C ARG A 648 12.20 -26.24 8.03
N PRO A 649 13.43 -25.94 7.57
CA PRO A 649 13.78 -26.14 6.18
C PRO A 649 13.74 -27.64 5.86
N GLY A 650 13.23 -27.96 4.69
CA GLY A 650 13.26 -29.31 4.10
C GLY A 650 14.66 -29.69 3.66
N GLY A 651 15.56 -28.70 3.55
CA GLY A 651 16.97 -28.91 3.24
C GLY A 651 17.17 -29.32 1.79
N TYR A 652 16.50 -28.65 0.85
CA TYR A 652 16.71 -28.86 -0.57
C TYR A 652 16.84 -27.54 -1.32
N THR A 653 17.70 -27.51 -2.33
CA THR A 653 17.70 -26.51 -3.41
C THR A 653 17.32 -27.22 -4.70
N SER A 654 16.46 -26.60 -5.51
CA SER A 654 15.91 -27.25 -6.70
C SER A 654 16.39 -26.58 -7.98
N TRP A 655 16.68 -27.38 -9.00
CA TRP A 655 17.12 -26.92 -10.31
C TRP A 655 16.18 -27.43 -11.40
N PHE A 656 15.72 -26.51 -12.24
CA PHE A 656 14.83 -26.81 -13.36
C PHE A 656 15.60 -27.45 -14.51
N PHE A 657 15.00 -28.44 -15.15
CA PHE A 657 15.46 -28.99 -16.42
C PHE A 657 14.30 -29.11 -17.41
N ASP A 658 14.62 -28.95 -18.70
CA ASP A 658 13.68 -29.09 -19.82
C ASP A 658 14.38 -29.60 -21.09
N GLY A 659 13.67 -30.32 -21.95
CA GLY A 659 14.19 -30.78 -23.23
C GLY A 659 13.35 -31.89 -23.87
N ALA A 660 13.92 -32.55 -24.87
CA ALA A 660 13.25 -33.70 -25.48
C ALA A 660 13.33 -34.91 -24.54
N ALA A 661 12.22 -35.66 -24.43
CA ALA A 661 12.18 -36.88 -23.63
C ALA A 661 13.17 -37.91 -24.21
N PRO A 662 14.02 -38.52 -23.37
CA PRO A 662 14.96 -39.55 -23.81
C PRO A 662 14.25 -40.89 -24.02
N SER A 663 15.01 -41.95 -24.34
CA SER A 663 14.43 -43.30 -24.38
C SER A 663 14.03 -43.77 -22.98
N GLU A 664 13.08 -44.71 -22.88
CA GLU A 664 12.64 -45.27 -21.59
C GLU A 664 13.80 -45.88 -20.79
N ALA A 665 14.79 -46.48 -21.48
CA ALA A 665 15.97 -47.05 -20.86
C ALA A 665 16.88 -45.95 -20.25
N ASP A 666 17.15 -44.88 -21.01
CA ASP A 666 17.97 -43.75 -20.55
C ASP A 666 17.28 -43.01 -19.39
N TRP A 667 15.95 -42.85 -19.46
CA TRP A 667 15.17 -42.25 -18.38
C TRP A 667 15.20 -43.09 -17.10
N THR A 668 15.14 -44.41 -17.23
CA THR A 668 15.22 -45.33 -16.09
C THR A 668 16.59 -45.24 -15.42
N GLU A 669 17.68 -45.26 -16.20
CA GLU A 669 19.05 -45.10 -15.69
C GLU A 669 19.23 -43.75 -14.98
N PHE A 670 18.72 -42.66 -15.56
CA PHE A 670 18.76 -41.33 -14.97
C PHE A 670 18.02 -41.26 -13.62
N ASN A 671 16.83 -41.85 -13.52
CA ASN A 671 16.09 -41.94 -12.26
C ASN A 671 16.85 -42.75 -11.20
N GLU A 672 17.49 -43.86 -11.57
CA GLU A 672 18.30 -44.66 -10.64
C GLU A 672 19.50 -43.87 -10.11
N VAL A 673 20.22 -43.14 -10.97
CA VAL A 673 21.37 -42.29 -10.59
C VAL A 673 20.99 -41.21 -9.58
N MET A 674 19.83 -40.57 -9.77
CA MET A 674 19.31 -39.54 -8.86
C MET A 674 18.79 -40.14 -7.55
N ALA A 675 18.10 -41.28 -7.62
CA ALA A 675 17.61 -42.00 -6.44
C ALA A 675 18.75 -42.51 -5.54
N GLU A 676 19.83 -43.06 -6.11
CA GLU A 676 21.01 -43.51 -5.35
C GLU A 676 21.69 -42.38 -4.55
N ARG A 677 21.56 -41.14 -5.01
CA ARG A 677 22.09 -39.94 -4.35
C ARG A 677 21.09 -39.27 -3.42
N GLY A 678 19.86 -39.78 -3.36
CA GLY A 678 18.78 -39.15 -2.60
C GLY A 678 18.36 -37.79 -3.15
N TRP A 679 18.45 -37.60 -4.48
CA TRP A 679 18.03 -36.37 -5.17
C TRP A 679 16.64 -36.59 -5.76
N PRO A 680 15.56 -36.25 -5.04
CA PRO A 680 14.22 -36.45 -5.56
C PRO A 680 13.97 -35.57 -6.78
N MET A 681 13.20 -36.11 -7.73
CA MET A 681 12.81 -35.42 -8.95
C MET A 681 11.30 -35.29 -9.05
N TRP A 682 10.85 -34.14 -9.55
CA TRP A 682 9.46 -33.89 -9.89
C TRP A 682 9.38 -33.64 -11.39
N VAL A 683 8.63 -34.48 -12.09
CA VAL A 683 8.49 -34.43 -13.55
C VAL A 683 7.03 -34.14 -13.87
N TYR A 684 6.80 -33.09 -14.65
CA TYR A 684 5.45 -32.56 -14.88
C TYR A 684 4.96 -32.73 -16.32
N SER A 685 5.85 -33.12 -17.24
CA SER A 685 5.50 -33.41 -18.62
C SER A 685 4.54 -34.60 -18.72
N ASP A 686 3.43 -34.41 -19.43
CA ASP A 686 2.49 -35.46 -19.82
C ASP A 686 2.72 -35.89 -21.29
N GLU A 687 1.88 -36.78 -21.82
CA GLU A 687 1.97 -37.25 -23.22
C GLU A 687 1.76 -36.11 -24.26
N ASN A 688 1.27 -34.94 -23.85
CA ASN A 688 0.98 -33.81 -24.72
C ASN A 688 2.14 -32.80 -24.78
N TYR A 689 3.05 -32.82 -23.80
CA TYR A 689 4.20 -31.94 -23.80
C TYR A 689 5.18 -32.32 -24.92
N THR A 690 5.46 -31.38 -25.82
CA THR A 690 6.30 -31.60 -27.00
C THR A 690 7.24 -30.43 -27.24
N VAL A 691 8.47 -30.75 -27.62
CA VAL A 691 9.52 -29.79 -27.99
C VAL A 691 9.80 -29.86 -29.49
N THR A 692 10.53 -28.90 -30.03
CA THR A 692 10.77 -28.80 -31.48
C THR A 692 12.14 -29.39 -31.82
N HIS A 693 12.20 -30.32 -32.77
CA HIS A 693 13.47 -30.84 -33.26
C HIS A 693 14.23 -29.72 -34.01
N PRO A 694 15.50 -29.42 -33.66
CA PRO A 694 16.19 -28.21 -34.11
C PRO A 694 16.49 -28.18 -35.62
N THR A 695 16.71 -29.35 -36.23
CA THR A 695 16.99 -29.46 -37.68
C THR A 695 15.76 -29.74 -38.55
N SER A 696 14.85 -30.62 -38.12
CA SER A 696 13.69 -31.04 -38.93
C SER A 696 12.43 -30.20 -38.65
N GLY A 697 12.35 -29.52 -37.51
CA GLY A 697 11.14 -28.82 -37.06
C GLY A 697 10.01 -29.76 -36.59
N GLU A 698 10.27 -31.07 -36.50
CA GLU A 698 9.30 -32.06 -36.02
C GLU A 698 9.02 -31.90 -34.53
N ARG A 699 7.80 -32.23 -34.08
CA ARG A 699 7.45 -32.22 -32.66
C ARG A 699 7.90 -33.54 -32.01
N LEU A 700 8.80 -33.44 -31.05
CA LEU A 700 9.26 -34.57 -30.25
C LEU A 700 8.53 -34.59 -28.90
N PRO A 701 8.28 -35.75 -28.28
CA PRO A 701 7.89 -35.80 -26.87
C PRO A 701 8.91 -35.03 -26.03
N GLY A 702 8.44 -34.18 -25.11
CA GLY A 702 9.26 -33.38 -24.23
C GLY A 702 9.28 -33.95 -22.81
N VAL A 703 10.26 -33.53 -22.02
CA VAL A 703 10.30 -33.76 -20.57
C VAL A 703 10.77 -32.50 -19.86
N PHE A 704 10.07 -32.11 -18.80
CA PHE A 704 10.51 -31.03 -17.93
C PHE A 704 10.19 -31.33 -16.47
N GLY A 705 11.01 -30.76 -15.58
CA GLY A 705 10.91 -31.04 -14.16
C GLY A 705 11.96 -30.33 -13.33
N TRP A 706 12.05 -30.76 -12.08
CA TRP A 706 13.00 -30.26 -11.10
C TRP A 706 13.79 -31.41 -10.50
N VAL A 707 15.08 -31.20 -10.30
CA VAL A 707 15.91 -32.02 -9.42
C VAL A 707 16.16 -31.24 -8.13
N ALA A 708 15.87 -31.84 -6.98
CA ALA A 708 16.14 -31.23 -5.69
C ALA A 708 17.35 -31.89 -5.04
N VAL A 709 18.29 -31.07 -4.58
CA VAL A 709 19.56 -31.51 -4.01
C VAL A 709 19.72 -31.01 -2.57
N PRO A 710 20.31 -31.81 -1.67
CA PRO A 710 20.65 -31.38 -0.31
C PRO A 710 21.59 -30.16 -0.27
N PRO A 711 21.61 -29.37 0.84
CA PRO A 711 22.40 -28.14 0.94
C PRO A 711 23.92 -28.37 0.98
N ASP A 712 24.37 -29.60 1.25
CA ASP A 712 25.78 -29.98 1.21
C ASP A 712 26.28 -30.31 -0.20
N VAL A 713 25.38 -30.35 -1.20
CA VAL A 713 25.71 -30.51 -2.62
C VAL A 713 25.86 -29.13 -3.26
N THR A 714 27.01 -28.90 -3.88
CA THR A 714 27.27 -27.63 -4.56
C THR A 714 26.62 -27.61 -5.96
N PRO A 715 26.17 -26.44 -6.47
CA PRO A 715 25.62 -26.34 -7.82
C PRO A 715 26.57 -26.90 -8.91
N VAL A 716 27.88 -26.75 -8.73
CA VAL A 716 28.90 -27.31 -9.65
C VAL A 716 28.85 -28.84 -9.69
N GLU A 717 28.61 -29.50 -8.56
CA GLU A 717 28.45 -30.96 -8.51
C GLU A 717 27.14 -31.41 -9.16
N VAL A 718 26.07 -30.60 -9.07
CA VAL A 718 24.81 -30.87 -9.78
C VAL A 718 25.01 -30.78 -11.28
N ASP A 719 25.61 -29.70 -11.76
CA ASP A 719 25.89 -29.46 -13.18
C ASP A 719 26.73 -30.60 -13.78
N ALA A 720 27.84 -30.94 -13.11
CA ALA A 720 28.71 -32.03 -13.54
C ALA A 720 28.01 -33.39 -13.58
N LEU A 721 27.13 -33.66 -12.61
CA LEU A 721 26.36 -34.91 -12.60
C LEU A 721 25.31 -34.95 -13.71
N LEU A 722 24.57 -33.86 -13.90
CA LEU A 722 23.55 -33.79 -14.95
C LEU A 722 24.19 -33.91 -16.34
N ASP A 723 25.34 -33.29 -16.56
CA ASP A 723 26.09 -33.42 -17.81
C ASP A 723 26.56 -34.87 -18.04
N ASP A 724 27.19 -35.51 -17.05
CA ASP A 724 27.65 -36.91 -17.14
C ASP A 724 26.49 -37.89 -17.37
N ALA A 725 25.39 -37.71 -16.63
CA ALA A 725 24.22 -38.59 -16.71
C ALA A 725 23.43 -38.44 -18.03
N THR A 726 23.58 -37.31 -18.72
CA THR A 726 22.86 -37.02 -19.98
C THR A 726 23.77 -36.96 -21.21
N GLU A 727 25.08 -37.16 -21.07
CA GLU A 727 26.10 -37.04 -22.14
C GLU A 727 25.75 -37.84 -23.40
N ARG A 728 25.17 -39.04 -23.22
CA ARG A 728 24.87 -39.99 -24.30
C ARG A 728 23.50 -39.80 -24.93
N TRP A 729 22.70 -38.86 -24.43
CA TRP A 729 21.35 -38.68 -24.91
C TRP A 729 21.36 -38.11 -26.32
N VAL A 730 20.45 -38.61 -27.16
CA VAL A 730 20.32 -38.18 -28.56
C VAL A 730 19.95 -36.70 -28.64
N HIS A 731 19.15 -36.23 -27.69
CA HIS A 731 18.73 -34.85 -27.54
C HIS A 731 19.11 -34.38 -26.12
N PRO A 732 19.76 -33.21 -25.96
CA PRO A 732 20.19 -32.73 -24.66
C PRO A 732 19.02 -32.12 -23.87
N LEU A 733 19.11 -32.19 -22.54
CA LEU A 733 18.34 -31.33 -21.65
C LEU A 733 19.04 -29.97 -21.47
N ALA A 734 18.27 -28.98 -21.03
CA ALA A 734 18.76 -27.69 -20.61
C ALA A 734 18.38 -27.41 -19.15
N TRP A 735 19.36 -26.96 -18.35
CA TRP A 735 19.20 -26.46 -16.99
C TRP A 735 19.82 -25.06 -16.88
N LEU A 736 19.32 -24.13 -17.70
CA LEU A 736 19.96 -22.84 -17.96
C LEU A 736 20.26 -22.03 -16.67
N ASP A 737 19.36 -22.02 -15.70
CA ASP A 737 19.57 -21.26 -14.46
C ASP A 737 20.67 -21.86 -13.58
N LEU A 738 20.82 -23.18 -13.60
CA LEU A 738 21.94 -23.86 -12.93
C LEU A 738 23.26 -23.48 -13.63
N ALA A 739 23.31 -23.57 -14.96
CA ALA A 739 24.48 -23.20 -15.76
C ALA A 739 24.91 -21.74 -15.53
N LYS A 740 23.95 -20.81 -15.47
CA LYS A 740 24.19 -19.39 -15.11
C LYS A 740 24.73 -19.23 -13.69
N THR A 741 24.24 -20.03 -12.75
CA THR A 741 24.68 -19.96 -11.35
C THR A 741 26.13 -20.44 -11.18
N VAL A 742 26.53 -21.47 -11.93
CA VAL A 742 27.91 -22.00 -11.86
C VAL A 742 28.88 -21.33 -12.83
N ASP A 743 28.38 -20.49 -13.75
CA ASP A 743 29.12 -19.87 -14.85
C ASP A 743 29.86 -20.91 -15.73
N VAL A 744 29.16 -22.02 -16.03
CA VAL A 744 29.67 -23.13 -16.85
C VAL A 744 28.74 -23.34 -18.04
N GLU A 745 29.31 -23.32 -19.25
CA GLU A 745 28.62 -23.61 -20.51
C GLU A 745 27.26 -22.90 -20.73
N VAL A 746 27.09 -21.68 -20.20
CA VAL A 746 25.84 -20.90 -20.31
C VAL A 746 25.36 -20.79 -21.76
N GLU A 747 26.27 -20.48 -22.69
CA GLU A 747 25.97 -20.36 -24.13
C GLU A 747 25.44 -21.67 -24.74
N ARG A 748 25.85 -22.84 -24.23
CA ARG A 748 25.34 -24.16 -24.69
C ARG A 748 23.87 -24.28 -24.32
N HIS A 749 23.51 -23.97 -23.08
CA HIS A 749 22.14 -24.07 -22.59
C HIS A 749 21.22 -23.04 -23.25
N GLU A 750 21.67 -21.80 -23.44
CA GLU A 750 20.90 -20.78 -24.20
C GLU A 750 20.61 -21.24 -25.64
N ARG A 751 21.59 -21.87 -26.28
CA ARG A 751 21.41 -22.45 -27.62
C ARG A 751 20.39 -23.58 -27.61
N ILE A 752 20.46 -24.50 -26.64
CA ILE A 752 19.49 -25.62 -26.52
C ILE A 752 18.07 -25.08 -26.35
N THR A 753 17.85 -24.16 -25.40
CA THR A 753 16.55 -23.51 -25.18
C THR A 753 16.00 -22.90 -26.46
N LYS A 754 16.83 -22.14 -27.19
CA LYS A 754 16.42 -21.49 -28.44
C LYS A 754 16.14 -22.48 -29.58
N GLU A 755 16.99 -23.48 -29.76
CA GLU A 755 16.89 -24.42 -30.88
C GLU A 755 15.75 -25.43 -30.72
N TYR A 756 15.45 -25.83 -29.49
CA TYR A 756 14.36 -26.75 -29.17
C TYR A 756 13.03 -26.05 -28.88
N GLY A 757 13.04 -24.72 -28.70
CA GLY A 757 11.86 -23.90 -28.44
C GLY A 757 11.29 -24.14 -27.04
N LEU A 758 12.19 -24.21 -26.05
CA LEU A 758 11.90 -24.38 -24.62
C LEU A 758 11.57 -23.05 -23.95
#